data_AF-A0AB36K619-F1
#
_entry.id   AF-A0AB36K619-F1
#
_cell.length_a   1.000
_cell.length_b   1.000
_cell.length_c   1.000
_cell.angle_alpha   90.00
_cell.angle_beta   90.00
_cell.angle_gamma   90.00
#
_symmetry.space_group_name_H-M   'P 1'
#
loop_
_entity.id
_entity.type
_entity.pdbx_description
1 polymer ?
#
loop_
_entity_poly.entity_id
_entity_poly.type
_entity_poly.pdbx_seq_one_letter_code
_entity_poly.pdbx_strand_id
1 'polypeptide(L)'
;MQVLTNHIGYSLHGDKYAVIVSDSDRRLTGTPVALISLPPLKGTGTFNTADKTASSSGDRHFNDAEKDAKKSTGTDTFVGGTDTAPLDNVVAQFELQQGTQLNNWQMGTAYTLDFSAFAHRGRYQLVLLTNTPVYSHPFEIRDNCLFHTTFSDLLHYFKSQRCSGIYEHADQRAKVFSSDERMDVSGGWYDASGDVSKYLSHLSYANYFNPQQIPLLAWGLADLASQFSSDTLPAFMHTRLADEAKHGADFLLRMQHPSGFFYMTVFDQWSKDPERRTLCAYATQDGVMTEAYQAGFRQGGGIAIAALSAASRAPLCAEPDQQTGYLDAAIRGYWHLVEHNHHYLDDREPNIIDETCALLAACELHHATRQSTEEQSIGDSHAYLMGQAPLGSGDRHISANGDCPFLSEARGWMQKLVARQRSDETCQYYWSANADGSRPFYHAADAGLPGLALVRYLDVETDPSHQAIAQTALKRACQFELNLTQTADNPFAYPRQYVKPADGVKQVRHFIPHRNETGYWWQGENARLGSLATFACHATRHIQDDTLNTALHTFSQRALNWILGLNPFDICMLDGHGHNNPDYLPHLGFFNAKGGICNGITSGMEDETQIAFNPAPYCDDMAQNWRWGEQWLPHASWFMLAISAQTLIGNGHSNKENA
;
A
#
# COMPACT_ATOMS: atom_id res chain seq x y z
N MET A 1 4.91 -28.54 -15.23
CA MET A 1 3.53 -27.98 -15.33
C MET A 1 3.06 -27.54 -13.95
N GLN A 2 2.55 -26.31 -13.83
CA GLN A 2 1.97 -25.74 -12.60
C GLN A 2 0.64 -25.04 -12.94
N VAL A 3 -0.33 -25.05 -12.02
CA VAL A 3 -1.58 -24.30 -12.12
C VAL A 3 -1.57 -23.22 -11.04
N LEU A 4 -1.25 -21.99 -11.43
CA LEU A 4 -1.02 -20.87 -10.53
C LEU A 4 -2.31 -20.07 -10.34
N THR A 5 -2.64 -19.77 -9.10
CA THR A 5 -3.84 -19.03 -8.68
C THR A 5 -3.47 -18.04 -7.58
N ASN A 6 -4.37 -17.12 -7.27
CA ASN A 6 -4.32 -16.44 -5.96
C ASN A 6 -4.46 -17.51 -4.86
N HIS A 7 -3.50 -17.57 -3.93
CA HIS A 7 -3.45 -18.58 -2.86
C HIS A 7 -4.50 -18.37 -1.78
N ILE A 8 -5.12 -17.18 -1.72
CA ILE A 8 -6.19 -16.87 -0.78
C ILE A 8 -7.54 -17.09 -1.47
N GLY A 9 -7.80 -16.34 -2.55
CA GLY A 9 -9.11 -16.35 -3.17
C GLY A 9 -9.44 -15.12 -4.00
N TYR A 10 -10.70 -15.07 -4.44
CA TYR A 10 -11.23 -14.04 -5.31
C TYR A 10 -12.56 -13.51 -4.78
N SER A 11 -12.85 -12.25 -5.14
CA SER A 11 -14.15 -11.64 -4.89
C SER A 11 -15.26 -12.31 -5.71
N LEU A 12 -16.44 -12.49 -5.11
CA LEU A 12 -17.59 -13.18 -5.72
C LEU A 12 -17.95 -12.64 -7.11
N HIS A 13 -18.05 -11.32 -7.24
CA HIS A 13 -18.38 -10.62 -8.49
C HIS A 13 -17.18 -9.87 -9.10
N GLY A 14 -15.93 -10.31 -8.82
CA GLY A 14 -14.71 -9.72 -9.37
C GLY A 14 -14.02 -10.59 -10.43
N ASP A 15 -12.90 -10.07 -10.96
CA ASP A 15 -11.98 -10.80 -11.86
C ASP A 15 -11.44 -12.07 -11.17
N LYS A 16 -11.48 -13.20 -11.88
CA LYS A 16 -10.97 -14.48 -11.43
C LYS A 16 -10.13 -15.08 -12.53
N TYR A 17 -8.85 -15.28 -12.22
CA TYR A 17 -7.84 -15.51 -13.21
C TYR A 17 -6.84 -16.55 -12.72
N ALA A 18 -6.38 -17.42 -13.61
CA ALA A 18 -5.35 -18.40 -13.32
C ALA A 18 -4.35 -18.48 -14.49
N VAL A 19 -3.12 -18.87 -14.18
CA VAL A 19 -2.06 -19.06 -15.18
C VAL A 19 -1.47 -20.46 -15.03
N ILE A 20 -1.51 -21.22 -16.11
CA ILE A 20 -0.90 -22.54 -16.19
C ILE A 20 0.45 -22.38 -16.88
N VAL A 21 1.54 -22.78 -16.23
CA VAL A 21 2.89 -22.72 -16.79
C VAL A 21 3.38 -24.12 -17.14
N SER A 22 3.93 -24.28 -18.34
CA SER A 22 4.51 -25.53 -18.83
C SER A 22 5.86 -25.27 -19.49
N ASP A 23 6.89 -25.92 -18.96
CA ASP A 23 8.24 -26.05 -19.52
C ASP A 23 8.32 -27.11 -20.64
N SER A 24 7.26 -27.88 -20.87
CA SER A 24 7.24 -28.91 -21.92
C SER A 24 7.00 -28.34 -23.32
N ASP A 25 7.65 -28.94 -24.33
CA ASP A 25 7.42 -28.65 -25.76
C ASP A 25 5.99 -29.04 -26.24
N ARG A 26 5.24 -29.78 -25.42
CA ARG A 26 3.89 -30.22 -25.75
C ARG A 26 2.92 -29.06 -25.56
N ARG A 27 2.24 -28.68 -26.64
CA ARG A 27 1.15 -27.71 -26.58
C ARG A 27 0.00 -28.25 -25.72
N LEU A 28 -0.45 -27.44 -24.76
CA LEU A 28 -1.59 -27.74 -23.88
C LEU A 28 -2.90 -27.12 -24.34
N THR A 29 -2.93 -26.39 -25.46
CA THR A 29 -4.16 -25.83 -26.03
C THR A 29 -5.21 -26.93 -26.27
N GLY A 30 -6.45 -26.67 -25.86
CA GLY A 30 -7.55 -27.64 -25.88
C GLY A 30 -7.53 -28.65 -24.72
N THR A 31 -6.56 -28.59 -23.81
CA THR A 31 -6.58 -29.43 -22.60
C THR A 31 -7.68 -28.92 -21.66
N PRO A 32 -8.57 -29.81 -21.17
CA PRO A 32 -9.62 -29.42 -20.22
C PRO A 32 -9.04 -29.02 -18.86
N VAL A 33 -9.65 -27.99 -18.25
CA VAL A 33 -9.43 -27.59 -16.86
C VAL A 33 -10.75 -27.69 -16.11
N ALA A 34 -10.77 -28.41 -15.00
CA ALA A 34 -11.94 -28.52 -14.15
C ALA A 34 -11.80 -27.64 -12.90
N LEU A 35 -12.90 -27.03 -12.47
CA LEU A 35 -13.04 -26.40 -11.16
C LEU A 35 -13.75 -27.37 -10.23
N ILE A 36 -13.09 -27.74 -9.13
CA ILE A 36 -13.60 -28.71 -8.16
C ILE A 36 -14.01 -27.98 -6.89
N SER A 37 -15.21 -28.29 -6.39
CA SER A 37 -15.68 -27.81 -5.09
C SER A 37 -15.04 -28.62 -3.96
N LEU A 38 -14.50 -27.92 -2.96
CA LEU A 38 -13.89 -28.49 -1.77
C LEU A 38 -14.82 -28.33 -0.56
N PRO A 39 -14.77 -29.25 0.42
CA PRO A 39 -15.47 -29.05 1.69
C PRO A 39 -15.02 -27.75 2.38
N PRO A 40 -15.92 -27.09 3.13
CA PRO A 40 -15.54 -25.95 3.96
C PRO A 40 -14.51 -26.39 5.01
N LEU A 41 -13.64 -25.47 5.42
CA LEU A 41 -12.66 -25.71 6.47
C LEU A 41 -13.38 -26.08 7.79
N LYS A 42 -12.91 -27.12 8.48
CA LYS A 42 -13.44 -27.51 9.79
C LYS A 42 -13.19 -26.37 10.78
N GLY A 43 -14.24 -25.82 11.38
CA GLY A 43 -14.16 -24.75 12.38
C GLY A 43 -14.55 -23.35 11.89
N THR A 44 -14.77 -23.15 10.58
CA THR A 44 -15.21 -21.85 10.02
C THR A 44 -16.73 -21.74 9.89
N GLY A 45 -17.48 -22.44 10.74
CA GLY A 45 -18.93 -22.35 10.77
C GLY A 45 -19.33 -20.90 11.02
N THR A 46 -19.99 -20.28 10.04
CA THR A 46 -20.66 -19.00 10.21
C THR A 46 -21.54 -19.07 11.44
N PHE A 47 -21.35 -18.18 12.42
CA PHE A 47 -22.41 -17.86 13.38
C PHE A 47 -23.61 -17.42 12.55
N ASN A 48 -24.55 -18.33 12.37
CA ASN A 48 -25.75 -18.09 11.60
C ASN A 48 -26.53 -17.02 12.37
N THR A 49 -26.92 -15.94 11.69
CA THR A 49 -27.67 -14.80 12.27
C THR A 49 -29.11 -15.15 12.68
N ALA A 50 -29.43 -16.45 12.80
CA ALA A 50 -30.74 -16.97 13.18
C ALA A 50 -30.90 -17.21 14.70
N ASP A 51 -29.85 -17.17 15.51
CA ASP A 51 -29.99 -17.26 16.98
C ASP A 51 -30.13 -15.87 17.63
N LYS A 52 -31.22 -15.19 17.29
CA LYS A 52 -31.71 -13.99 18.01
C LYS A 52 -32.82 -14.35 19.00
N THR A 53 -32.76 -15.49 19.69
CA THR A 53 -33.66 -15.78 20.82
C THR A 53 -33.07 -16.80 21.80
N ALA A 54 -32.21 -16.36 22.71
CA ALA A 54 -31.97 -16.96 24.04
C ALA A 54 -31.05 -16.01 24.82
N SER A 55 -31.60 -15.01 25.52
CA SER A 55 -32.12 -15.09 26.90
C SER A 55 -31.20 -14.29 27.83
N SER A 56 -31.75 -13.16 28.27
CA SER A 56 -31.38 -12.41 29.45
C SER A 56 -31.41 -13.26 30.73
N SER A 57 -30.27 -13.39 31.39
CA SER A 57 -30.08 -13.50 32.86
C SER A 57 -28.58 -13.67 33.09
N GLY A 58 -27.90 -12.78 33.82
CA GLY A 58 -28.03 -12.66 35.27
C GLY A 58 -27.09 -13.68 35.91
N ASP A 59 -25.92 -13.20 36.36
CA ASP A 59 -24.95 -13.83 37.26
C ASP A 59 -24.48 -15.26 36.96
N ARG A 60 -23.21 -15.40 36.57
CA ARG A 60 -22.39 -16.55 37.00
C ARG A 60 -21.00 -16.11 37.44
N HIS A 61 -20.74 -16.40 38.71
CA HIS A 61 -19.48 -16.25 39.39
C HIS A 61 -18.32 -16.94 38.66
N PHE A 62 -17.18 -16.26 38.63
CA PHE A 62 -15.85 -16.87 38.53
C PHE A 62 -15.64 -17.77 39.76
N ASN A 63 -15.80 -19.08 39.58
CA ASN A 63 -15.12 -20.14 40.33
C ASN A 63 -15.70 -21.49 39.87
N ASP A 64 -15.10 -22.06 38.84
CA ASP A 64 -15.03 -23.50 38.57
C ASP A 64 -14.08 -23.69 37.38
N ALA A 65 -12.79 -23.46 37.63
CA ALA A 65 -11.70 -23.66 36.67
C ALA A 65 -10.74 -24.74 37.21
N GLU A 66 -11.24 -25.95 37.45
CA GLU A 66 -10.42 -27.14 37.66
C GLU A 66 -11.09 -28.38 37.09
N LYS A 67 -11.10 -28.47 35.76
CA LYS A 67 -10.99 -29.69 34.94
C LYS A 67 -11.16 -29.27 33.48
N ASP A 68 -10.28 -29.75 32.62
CA ASP A 68 -10.16 -29.49 31.17
C ASP A 68 -9.12 -28.44 30.71
N ALA A 69 -8.21 -28.04 31.60
CA ALA A 69 -6.93 -27.40 31.20
C ALA A 69 -5.92 -28.42 30.65
N LYS A 70 -6.29 -29.19 29.62
CA LYS A 70 -5.38 -29.96 28.76
C LYS A 70 -6.02 -30.14 27.37
N LYS A 71 -5.95 -29.07 26.55
CA LYS A 71 -5.91 -29.06 25.06
C LYS A 71 -6.47 -27.73 24.53
N SER A 72 -5.72 -26.64 24.61
CA SER A 72 -5.91 -25.49 23.71
C SER A 72 -4.66 -24.62 23.66
N THR A 73 -3.57 -25.20 23.14
CA THR A 73 -2.47 -24.43 22.56
C THR A 73 -2.44 -24.81 21.09
N GLY A 74 -3.41 -24.30 20.34
CA GLY A 74 -3.51 -24.49 18.88
C GLY A 74 -3.07 -23.22 18.19
N THR A 75 -1.77 -23.03 18.02
CA THR A 75 -1.25 -22.32 16.87
C THR A 75 -1.50 -23.24 15.68
N ASP A 76 -2.62 -23.05 14.97
CA ASP A 76 -2.88 -23.77 13.72
C ASP A 76 -1.94 -23.22 12.63
N THR A 77 -0.67 -23.61 12.71
CA THR A 77 0.20 -23.70 11.55
C THR A 77 -0.44 -24.67 10.58
N PHE A 78 -0.84 -24.19 9.41
CA PHE A 78 -1.23 -25.03 8.27
C PHE A 78 -0.05 -25.93 7.89
N VAL A 79 -0.04 -27.15 8.41
CA VAL A 79 0.87 -28.21 7.98
C VAL A 79 0.22 -28.90 6.78
N GLY A 80 0.93 -28.90 5.65
CA GLY A 80 0.48 -29.39 4.35
C GLY A 80 -0.09 -30.81 4.37
N GLY A 81 -1.43 -30.88 4.33
CA GLY A 81 -2.15 -32.04 3.82
C GLY A 81 -2.54 -31.77 2.37
N THR A 82 -2.27 -32.71 1.46
CA THR A 82 -2.78 -32.68 0.10
C THR A 82 -4.29 -32.94 0.14
N ASP A 83 -5.06 -31.87 0.36
CA ASP A 83 -6.53 -31.84 0.28
C ASP A 83 -6.96 -31.98 -1.20
N THR A 84 -6.63 -33.11 -1.85
CA THR A 84 -7.11 -33.41 -3.20
C THR A 84 -8.48 -34.06 -3.11
N ALA A 85 -9.53 -33.37 -3.53
CA ALA A 85 -10.87 -33.96 -3.65
C ALA A 85 -10.96 -34.85 -4.91
N PRO A 86 -11.79 -35.92 -4.89
CA PRO A 86 -12.09 -36.70 -6.08
C PRO A 86 -12.66 -35.83 -7.21
N LEU A 87 -12.44 -36.22 -8.47
CA LEU A 87 -12.99 -35.58 -9.68
C LEU A 87 -14.54 -35.61 -9.75
N ASP A 88 -15.21 -36.16 -8.75
CA ASP A 88 -16.67 -36.29 -8.71
C ASP A 88 -17.40 -34.98 -8.33
N ASN A 89 -16.67 -33.96 -7.85
CA ASN A 89 -17.22 -32.66 -7.41
C ASN A 89 -16.93 -31.50 -8.39
N VAL A 90 -16.87 -31.78 -9.69
CA VAL A 90 -16.65 -30.75 -10.71
C VAL A 90 -17.87 -29.84 -10.80
N VAL A 91 -17.66 -28.52 -10.65
CA VAL A 91 -18.70 -27.49 -10.69
C VAL A 91 -18.63 -26.60 -11.94
N ALA A 92 -17.48 -26.57 -12.62
CA ALA A 92 -17.30 -25.92 -13.91
C ALA A 92 -16.15 -26.57 -14.68
N GLN A 93 -16.18 -26.43 -16.01
CA GLN A 93 -15.11 -26.88 -16.90
C GLN A 93 -14.77 -25.81 -17.92
N PHE A 94 -13.51 -25.76 -18.29
CA PHE A 94 -12.92 -24.80 -19.21
C PHE A 94 -11.94 -25.52 -20.14
N GLU A 95 -11.54 -24.85 -21.22
CA GLU A 95 -10.49 -25.34 -22.11
C GLU A 95 -9.39 -24.30 -22.26
N LEU A 96 -8.14 -24.76 -22.19
CA LEU A 96 -6.99 -23.89 -22.38
C LEU A 96 -6.95 -23.33 -23.80
N GLN A 97 -6.81 -22.01 -23.89
CA GLN A 97 -6.63 -21.30 -25.15
C GLN A 97 -5.18 -21.39 -25.64
N GLN A 98 -4.85 -20.60 -26.67
CA GLN A 98 -3.48 -20.47 -27.13
C GLN A 98 -2.58 -19.93 -26.01
N GLY A 99 -1.43 -20.58 -25.79
CA GLY A 99 -0.45 -20.14 -24.80
C GLY A 99 0.53 -19.10 -25.34
N THR A 100 1.09 -18.32 -24.43
CA THR A 100 2.10 -17.29 -24.66
C THR A 100 3.48 -17.81 -24.24
N GLN A 101 4.48 -17.66 -25.12
CA GLN A 101 5.87 -18.04 -24.80
C GLN A 101 6.49 -17.03 -23.83
N LEU A 102 7.05 -17.51 -22.73
CA LEU A 102 7.79 -16.75 -21.73
C LEU A 102 9.31 -16.83 -21.99
N ASN A 103 9.73 -16.52 -23.22
CA ASN A 103 11.12 -16.68 -23.66
C ASN A 103 12.10 -15.88 -22.78
N ASN A 104 11.77 -14.62 -22.50
CA ASN A 104 12.66 -13.75 -21.71
C ASN A 104 12.79 -14.24 -20.26
N TRP A 105 11.73 -14.81 -19.68
CA TRP A 105 11.77 -15.36 -18.32
C TRP A 105 12.28 -16.81 -18.27
N GLN A 106 12.47 -17.44 -19.43
CA GLN A 106 12.91 -18.84 -19.56
C GLN A 106 12.01 -19.84 -18.81
N MET A 107 10.70 -19.59 -18.82
CA MET A 107 9.69 -20.35 -18.07
C MET A 107 8.78 -21.21 -18.96
N GLY A 108 9.12 -21.38 -20.23
CA GLY A 108 8.33 -22.14 -21.19
C GLY A 108 7.07 -21.38 -21.65
N THR A 109 5.92 -22.03 -21.65
CA THR A 109 4.65 -21.47 -22.14
C THR A 109 3.66 -21.24 -21.01
N ALA A 110 3.05 -20.06 -20.96
CA ALA A 110 1.95 -19.74 -20.07
C ALA A 110 0.61 -19.81 -20.80
N TYR A 111 -0.40 -20.39 -20.15
CA TYR A 111 -1.77 -20.47 -20.61
C TYR A 111 -2.68 -19.80 -19.59
N THR A 112 -3.47 -18.84 -20.06
CA THR A 112 -4.31 -18.02 -19.20
C THR A 112 -5.72 -18.59 -19.13
N LEU A 113 -6.33 -18.57 -17.95
CA LEU A 113 -7.71 -19.00 -17.75
C LEU A 113 -8.49 -17.91 -17.00
N ASP A 114 -9.51 -17.37 -17.66
CA ASP A 114 -10.50 -16.48 -17.05
C ASP A 114 -11.75 -17.29 -16.67
N PHE A 115 -12.12 -17.23 -15.41
CA PHE A 115 -13.32 -17.87 -14.87
C PHE A 115 -14.17 -16.88 -14.07
N SER A 116 -14.08 -15.60 -14.39
CA SER A 116 -14.75 -14.50 -13.68
C SER A 116 -16.28 -14.65 -13.65
N ALA A 117 -16.86 -15.26 -14.68
CA ALA A 117 -18.30 -15.56 -14.77
C ALA A 117 -18.79 -16.55 -13.69
N PHE A 118 -17.90 -17.34 -13.09
CA PHE A 118 -18.27 -18.22 -11.98
C PHE A 118 -18.41 -17.43 -10.68
N ALA A 119 -19.65 -17.30 -10.18
CA ALA A 119 -20.00 -16.47 -9.03
C ALA A 119 -20.75 -17.26 -7.95
N HIS A 120 -20.16 -18.39 -7.53
CA HIS A 120 -20.67 -19.18 -6.39
C HIS A 120 -19.69 -19.12 -5.23
N ARG A 121 -20.22 -18.96 -4.01
CA ARG A 121 -19.41 -18.94 -2.80
C ARG A 121 -18.95 -20.35 -2.46
N GLY A 122 -17.68 -20.47 -2.06
CA GLY A 122 -17.13 -21.74 -1.63
C GLY A 122 -15.62 -21.77 -1.64
N ARG A 123 -15.08 -22.95 -1.33
CA ARG A 123 -13.66 -23.28 -1.47
C ARG A 123 -13.50 -24.15 -2.70
N TYR A 124 -12.53 -23.83 -3.54
CA TYR A 124 -12.34 -24.46 -4.84
C TYR A 124 -10.88 -24.77 -5.13
N GLN A 125 -10.66 -25.61 -6.13
CA GLN A 125 -9.35 -25.93 -6.69
C GLN A 125 -9.48 -26.10 -8.21
N LEU A 126 -8.52 -25.61 -8.98
CA LEU A 126 -8.43 -25.85 -10.41
C LEU A 126 -7.60 -27.10 -10.69
N VAL A 127 -8.00 -27.89 -11.69
CA VAL A 127 -7.32 -29.12 -12.07
C VAL A 127 -7.14 -29.17 -13.58
N LEU A 128 -5.89 -29.18 -14.02
CA LEU A 128 -5.52 -29.44 -15.41
C LEU A 128 -5.61 -30.95 -15.68
N LEU A 129 -6.53 -31.35 -16.54
CA LEU A 129 -6.83 -32.76 -16.83
C LEU A 129 -5.87 -33.33 -17.88
N THR A 130 -4.64 -33.65 -17.44
CA THR A 130 -3.68 -34.44 -18.23
C THR A 130 -3.71 -35.92 -17.84
N ASN A 131 -2.82 -36.76 -18.42
CA ASN A 131 -2.64 -38.16 -17.99
C ASN A 131 -2.35 -38.26 -16.47
N THR A 132 -1.70 -37.24 -15.91
CA THR A 132 -1.52 -37.07 -14.47
C THR A 132 -2.10 -35.70 -14.10
N PRO A 133 -3.27 -35.63 -13.46
CA PRO A 133 -3.90 -34.36 -13.14
C PRO A 133 -2.98 -33.44 -12.33
N VAL A 134 -2.93 -32.17 -12.69
CA VAL A 134 -2.14 -31.14 -12.00
C VAL A 134 -3.10 -30.17 -11.31
N TYR A 135 -2.93 -29.98 -10.02
CA TYR A 135 -3.84 -29.21 -9.17
C TYR A 135 -3.23 -27.84 -8.84
N SER A 136 -4.08 -26.81 -8.75
CA SER A 136 -3.71 -25.55 -8.09
C SER A 136 -3.68 -25.73 -6.57
N HIS A 137 -3.21 -24.72 -5.85
CA HIS A 137 -3.56 -24.59 -4.44
C HIS A 137 -5.07 -24.34 -4.26
N PRO A 138 -5.69 -24.77 -3.14
CA PRO A 138 -7.06 -24.39 -2.80
C PRO A 138 -7.20 -22.87 -2.62
N PHE A 139 -8.35 -22.32 -3.02
CA PHE A 139 -8.68 -20.91 -2.86
C PHE A 139 -10.16 -20.70 -2.54
N GLU A 140 -10.53 -19.55 -2.01
CA GLU A 140 -11.93 -19.19 -1.70
C GLU A 140 -12.54 -18.25 -2.75
N ILE A 141 -13.86 -18.32 -2.90
CA ILE A 141 -14.67 -17.30 -3.57
C ILE A 141 -15.72 -16.81 -2.60
N ARG A 142 -15.71 -15.50 -2.29
CA ARG A 142 -16.67 -14.80 -1.41
C ARG A 142 -16.60 -13.30 -1.61
N ASP A 143 -17.54 -12.53 -1.08
CA ASP A 143 -17.40 -11.06 -1.10
C ASP A 143 -16.20 -10.63 -0.27
N ASN A 144 -15.56 -9.55 -0.70
CA ASN A 144 -14.47 -8.88 0.01
C ASN A 144 -13.43 -9.88 0.56
N CYS A 145 -13.10 -10.90 -0.24
CA CYS A 145 -12.36 -12.07 0.20
C CYS A 145 -11.03 -11.69 0.86
N LEU A 146 -10.27 -10.79 0.23
CA LEU A 146 -8.97 -10.38 0.75
C LEU A 146 -9.11 -9.57 2.06
N PHE A 147 -10.07 -8.65 2.13
CA PHE A 147 -10.29 -7.83 3.31
C PHE A 147 -10.67 -8.67 4.54
N HIS A 148 -11.66 -9.56 4.38
CA HIS A 148 -12.11 -10.43 5.47
C HIS A 148 -11.01 -11.39 5.96
N THR A 149 -10.14 -11.84 5.07
CA THR A 149 -9.11 -12.82 5.41
C THR A 149 -7.83 -12.17 5.97
N THR A 150 -7.46 -10.96 5.53
CA THR A 150 -6.10 -10.43 5.76
C THR A 150 -6.03 -9.12 6.56
N PHE A 151 -7.09 -8.32 6.61
CA PHE A 151 -7.03 -6.97 7.21
C PHE A 151 -6.66 -6.98 8.70
N SER A 152 -7.14 -7.97 9.46
CA SER A 152 -6.78 -8.15 10.87
C SER A 152 -5.30 -8.46 11.07
N ASP A 153 -4.70 -9.26 10.20
CA ASP A 153 -3.31 -9.66 10.36
C ASP A 153 -2.36 -8.53 9.98
N LEU A 154 -2.74 -7.67 9.03
CA LEU A 154 -2.01 -6.43 8.73
C LEU A 154 -1.96 -5.50 9.95
N LEU A 155 -3.08 -5.29 10.65
CA LEU A 155 -3.09 -4.51 11.88
C LEU A 155 -2.22 -5.15 12.99
N HIS A 156 -2.20 -6.48 13.08
CA HIS A 156 -1.29 -7.16 14.02
C HIS A 156 0.17 -7.01 13.61
N TYR A 157 0.48 -7.09 12.31
CA TYR A 157 1.81 -6.86 11.78
C TYR A 157 2.31 -5.47 12.18
N PHE A 158 1.57 -4.40 11.87
CA PHE A 158 1.98 -3.05 12.25
C PHE A 158 2.20 -2.93 13.75
N LYS A 159 1.27 -3.46 14.56
CA LYS A 159 1.42 -3.44 16.02
C LYS A 159 2.66 -4.19 16.51
N SER A 160 3.02 -5.31 15.85
CA SER A 160 4.22 -6.09 16.15
C SER A 160 5.52 -5.36 15.78
N GLN A 161 5.46 -4.47 14.79
CA GLN A 161 6.61 -3.70 14.30
C GLN A 161 6.75 -2.33 14.99
N ARG A 162 5.92 -2.00 16.00
CA ARG A 162 6.09 -0.75 16.75
C ARG A 162 7.47 -0.69 17.40
N CYS A 163 8.13 0.47 17.30
CA CYS A 163 9.38 0.72 18.03
C CYS A 163 9.11 0.56 19.54
N SER A 164 9.95 -0.21 20.22
CA SER A 164 9.74 -0.61 21.61
C SER A 164 11.05 -0.96 22.31
N GLY A 165 10.99 -1.12 23.64
CA GLY A 165 12.11 -1.62 24.44
C GLY A 165 13.33 -0.71 24.39
N ILE A 166 14.52 -1.31 24.15
CA ILE A 166 15.80 -0.58 24.17
C ILE A 166 15.88 0.49 23.07
N TYR A 167 15.23 0.27 21.93
CA TYR A 167 15.25 1.21 20.80
C TYR A 167 14.34 2.40 21.07
N GLU A 168 13.15 2.16 21.61
CA GLU A 168 12.25 3.24 22.04
C GLU A 168 12.88 4.08 23.14
N HIS A 169 13.57 3.45 24.10
CA HIS A 169 14.29 4.17 25.14
C HIS A 169 15.41 5.05 24.58
N ALA A 170 16.19 4.55 23.61
CA ALA A 170 17.20 5.35 22.93
C ALA A 170 16.58 6.53 22.16
N ASP A 171 15.43 6.31 21.52
CA ASP A 171 14.72 7.32 20.73
C ASP A 171 14.12 8.46 21.56
N GLN A 172 13.97 8.29 22.89
CA GLN A 172 13.60 9.39 23.79
C GLN A 172 14.69 10.48 23.87
N ARG A 173 15.91 10.17 23.45
CA ARG A 173 17.06 11.09 23.42
C ARG A 173 17.93 10.83 22.19
N ALA A 174 17.33 10.72 21.01
CA ALA A 174 18.07 10.50 19.78
C ALA A 174 19.01 11.67 19.48
N LYS A 175 20.25 11.37 19.06
CA LYS A 175 21.23 12.39 18.67
C LYS A 175 20.87 13.01 17.34
N VAL A 176 21.00 14.33 17.21
CA VAL A 176 21.01 15.00 15.90
C VAL A 176 22.42 14.90 15.30
N PHE A 177 22.53 14.46 14.05
CA PHE A 177 23.82 14.28 13.38
C PHE A 177 24.62 15.59 13.37
N SER A 178 25.94 15.48 13.57
CA SER A 178 26.86 16.63 13.71
C SER A 178 26.49 17.68 14.77
N SER A 179 25.59 17.36 15.72
CA SER A 179 25.15 18.27 16.77
C SER A 179 25.19 17.60 18.15
N ASP A 180 25.23 18.43 19.20
CA ASP A 180 25.03 18.01 20.59
C ASP A 180 23.55 17.94 20.97
N GLU A 181 22.66 18.41 20.08
CA GLU A 181 21.21 18.35 20.26
C GLU A 181 20.69 16.91 20.39
N ARG A 182 19.63 16.78 21.18
CA ARG A 182 18.94 15.54 21.49
C ARG A 182 17.45 15.78 21.43
N MET A 183 16.74 14.95 20.68
CA MET A 183 15.30 15.06 20.50
C MET A 183 14.61 13.78 20.98
N ASP A 184 13.44 13.92 21.59
CA ASP A 184 12.53 12.79 21.78
C ASP A 184 11.77 12.55 20.48
N VAL A 185 12.10 11.43 19.84
CA VAL A 185 11.48 10.92 18.62
C VAL A 185 10.97 9.50 18.82
N SER A 186 10.58 9.15 20.05
CA SER A 186 10.04 7.83 20.42
C SER A 186 8.70 7.50 19.71
N GLY A 187 8.38 6.21 19.65
CA GLY A 187 7.23 5.69 18.88
C GLY A 187 7.57 5.39 17.42
N GLY A 188 6.53 5.28 16.57
CA GLY A 188 6.65 4.86 15.18
C GLY A 188 6.86 3.34 15.04
N TRP A 189 7.32 2.91 13.87
CA TRP A 189 7.55 1.51 13.52
C TRP A 189 8.98 1.29 13.04
N TYR A 190 9.50 0.09 13.25
CA TYR A 190 10.67 -0.38 12.53
C TYR A 190 10.35 -0.49 11.03
N ASP A 191 11.33 -0.19 10.20
CA ASP A 191 11.12 -0.04 8.77
C ASP A 191 11.06 -1.39 8.04
N ALA A 192 11.89 -2.33 8.47
CA ALA A 192 12.05 -3.61 7.80
C ALA A 192 12.30 -4.75 8.79
N SER A 193 12.09 -5.99 8.37
CA SER A 193 12.42 -7.17 9.19
C SER A 193 13.90 -7.24 9.58
N GLY A 194 14.77 -6.62 8.77
CA GLY A 194 16.19 -6.45 9.05
C GLY A 194 16.61 -5.04 9.43
N ASP A 195 15.72 -4.08 9.66
CA ASP A 195 16.08 -2.69 9.99
C ASP A 195 15.17 -2.09 11.08
N VAL A 196 15.77 -1.79 12.23
CA VAL A 196 15.12 -1.13 13.37
C VAL A 196 15.19 0.39 13.30
N SER A 197 15.79 0.96 12.25
CA SER A 197 15.71 2.38 11.93
C SER A 197 14.28 2.79 11.56
N LYS A 198 14.01 4.11 11.55
CA LYS A 198 12.67 4.67 11.32
C LYS A 198 12.74 5.81 10.32
N TYR A 199 11.81 5.83 9.38
CA TYR A 199 11.94 6.68 8.19
C TYR A 199 10.66 7.42 7.84
N LEU A 200 10.83 8.71 7.53
CA LEU A 200 9.89 9.43 6.66
C LEU A 200 10.16 9.09 5.19
N SER A 201 11.44 9.06 4.80
CA SER A 201 11.94 8.63 3.49
C SER A 201 13.45 8.30 3.58
N HIS A 202 14.03 7.81 2.48
CA HIS A 202 15.47 7.70 2.22
C HIS A 202 15.74 7.79 0.70
N LEU A 203 16.98 7.54 0.26
CA LEU A 203 17.42 7.66 -1.16
C LEU A 203 17.34 9.09 -1.73
N SER A 204 17.29 10.10 -0.86
CA SER A 204 17.11 11.51 -1.25
C SER A 204 18.18 12.03 -2.22
N TYR A 205 19.43 11.58 -2.04
CA TYR A 205 20.55 11.92 -2.93
C TYR A 205 20.33 11.50 -4.40
N ALA A 206 19.44 10.53 -4.65
CA ALA A 206 19.06 10.08 -5.99
C ALA A 206 17.88 10.86 -6.59
N ASN A 207 17.28 11.78 -5.82
CA ASN A 207 16.20 12.72 -6.13
C ASN A 207 14.84 12.13 -6.54
N TYR A 208 14.84 11.10 -7.39
CA TYR A 208 13.65 10.56 -8.04
C TYR A 208 13.23 9.19 -7.49
N PHE A 209 13.74 8.80 -6.33
CA PHE A 209 13.55 7.48 -5.73
C PHE A 209 13.00 7.51 -4.30
N ASN A 210 12.71 8.69 -3.76
CA ASN A 210 12.24 8.87 -2.39
C ASN A 210 10.91 8.12 -2.14
N PRO A 211 10.91 7.00 -1.40
CA PRO A 211 9.68 6.33 -1.02
C PRO A 211 9.03 7.04 0.15
N GLN A 212 7.70 6.97 0.22
CA GLN A 212 6.93 7.49 1.34
C GLN A 212 6.73 6.36 2.38
N GLN A 213 7.35 6.49 3.56
CA GLN A 213 7.48 5.38 4.53
C GLN A 213 6.48 5.48 5.69
N ILE A 214 6.92 5.75 6.93
CA ILE A 214 6.01 5.86 8.08
C ILE A 214 4.85 6.85 7.84
N PRO A 215 5.05 8.02 7.19
CA PRO A 215 3.96 8.92 6.85
C PRO A 215 2.85 8.27 6.00
N LEU A 216 3.21 7.40 5.05
CA LEU A 216 2.23 6.71 4.22
C LEU A 216 1.33 5.81 5.07
N LEU A 217 1.91 5.04 5.99
CA LEU A 217 1.14 4.20 6.90
C LEU A 217 0.24 5.05 7.80
N ALA A 218 0.78 6.12 8.39
CA ALA A 218 0.03 7.01 9.26
C ALA A 218 -1.15 7.69 8.52
N TRP A 219 -0.92 8.20 7.30
CA TRP A 219 -1.97 8.77 6.46
C TRP A 219 -3.02 7.72 6.12
N GLY A 220 -2.61 6.54 5.67
CA GLY A 220 -3.52 5.47 5.28
C GLY A 220 -4.40 4.99 6.43
N LEU A 221 -3.83 4.77 7.63
CA LEU A 221 -4.59 4.38 8.80
C LEU A 221 -5.59 5.46 9.24
N ALA A 222 -5.18 6.73 9.24
CA ALA A 222 -6.06 7.85 9.59
C ALA A 222 -7.20 8.04 8.57
N ASP A 223 -6.88 7.98 7.27
CA ASP A 223 -7.88 8.10 6.19
C ASP A 223 -8.89 6.94 6.24
N LEU A 224 -8.46 5.71 6.50
CA LEU A 224 -9.35 4.56 6.66
C LEU A 224 -10.22 4.65 7.92
N ALA A 225 -9.68 5.18 9.03
CA ALA A 225 -10.43 5.37 10.27
C ALA A 225 -11.63 6.32 10.10
N SER A 226 -11.55 7.26 9.16
CA SER A 226 -12.66 8.15 8.79
C SER A 226 -13.64 7.56 7.78
N GLN A 227 -13.22 6.59 6.96
CA GLN A 227 -14.02 6.05 5.86
C GLN A 227 -14.87 4.84 6.25
N PHE A 228 -14.36 3.96 7.13
CA PHE A 228 -15.13 2.79 7.53
C PHE A 228 -16.30 3.18 8.43
N SER A 229 -17.45 2.57 8.18
CA SER A 229 -18.65 2.66 9.03
C SER A 229 -18.74 1.47 9.97
N SER A 230 -19.68 1.49 10.92
CA SER A 230 -19.98 0.33 11.78
C SER A 230 -20.50 -0.88 11.00
N ASP A 231 -21.03 -0.68 9.80
CA ASP A 231 -21.61 -1.73 8.97
C ASP A 231 -20.54 -2.49 8.16
N THR A 232 -19.42 -1.83 7.89
CA THR A 232 -18.31 -2.37 7.07
C THR A 232 -17.19 -2.94 7.92
N LEU A 233 -16.98 -2.42 9.14
CA LEU A 233 -15.92 -2.86 10.04
C LEU A 233 -16.47 -3.03 11.47
N PRO A 234 -16.28 -4.21 12.12
CA PRO A 234 -16.73 -4.42 13.49
C PRO A 234 -16.11 -3.41 14.48
N ALA A 235 -16.85 -3.06 15.54
CA ALA A 235 -16.44 -2.02 16.48
C ALA A 235 -15.03 -2.22 17.08
N PHE A 236 -14.63 -3.45 17.41
CA PHE A 236 -13.29 -3.69 17.94
C PHE A 236 -12.18 -3.53 16.88
N MET A 237 -12.49 -3.80 15.61
CA MET A 237 -11.56 -3.55 14.51
C MET A 237 -11.36 -2.05 14.28
N HIS A 238 -12.42 -1.24 14.43
CA HIS A 238 -12.31 0.22 14.47
C HIS A 238 -11.37 0.69 15.58
N THR A 239 -11.50 0.15 16.80
CA THR A 239 -10.60 0.50 17.91
C THR A 239 -9.15 0.19 17.59
N ARG A 240 -8.86 -0.97 16.98
CA ARG A 240 -7.50 -1.37 16.59
C ARG A 240 -6.93 -0.47 15.50
N LEU A 241 -7.74 -0.12 14.50
CA LEU A 241 -7.35 0.79 13.42
C LEU A 241 -7.05 2.19 13.98
N ALA A 242 -7.91 2.72 14.85
CA ALA A 242 -7.73 4.02 15.47
C ALA A 242 -6.49 4.09 16.40
N ASP A 243 -6.23 3.03 17.18
CA ASP A 243 -5.01 2.90 17.99
C ASP A 243 -3.74 2.99 17.12
N GLU A 244 -3.69 2.22 16.03
CA GLU A 244 -2.53 2.22 15.14
C GLU A 244 -2.38 3.56 14.39
N ALA A 245 -3.48 4.18 13.96
CA ALA A 245 -3.46 5.50 13.33
C ALA A 245 -2.93 6.59 14.28
N LYS A 246 -3.41 6.58 15.54
CA LYS A 246 -2.97 7.52 16.57
C LYS A 246 -1.48 7.34 16.89
N HIS A 247 -1.00 6.10 16.99
CA HIS A 247 0.42 5.79 17.21
C HIS A 247 1.32 6.43 16.16
N GLY A 248 0.91 6.38 14.88
CA GLY A 248 1.62 7.04 13.78
C GLY A 248 1.59 8.56 13.86
N ALA A 249 0.41 9.15 14.10
CA ALA A 249 0.25 10.60 14.20
C ALA A 249 1.07 11.20 15.35
N ASP A 250 1.08 10.53 16.51
CA ASP A 250 1.90 10.92 17.67
C ASP A 250 3.41 10.91 17.33
N PHE A 251 3.87 9.91 16.59
CA PHE A 251 5.26 9.84 16.13
C PHE A 251 5.60 11.00 15.17
N LEU A 252 4.72 11.32 14.23
CA LEU A 252 4.94 12.43 13.30
C LEU A 252 5.02 13.79 14.01
N LEU A 253 4.24 14.00 15.08
CA LEU A 253 4.40 15.18 15.92
C LEU A 253 5.80 15.28 16.54
N ARG A 254 6.32 14.17 17.07
CA ARG A 254 7.67 14.13 17.66
C ARG A 254 8.78 14.32 16.62
N MET A 255 8.54 13.90 15.38
CA MET A 255 9.47 14.11 14.26
C MET A 255 9.47 15.55 13.74
N GLN A 256 8.52 16.40 14.12
CA GLN A 256 8.49 17.81 13.71
C GLN A 256 9.42 18.66 14.60
N HIS A 257 10.42 19.30 14.00
CA HIS A 257 11.23 20.30 14.67
C HIS A 257 10.41 21.58 14.93
N PRO A 258 10.63 22.31 16.04
CA PRO A 258 9.87 23.53 16.37
C PRO A 258 9.85 24.62 15.29
N SER A 259 10.83 24.64 14.37
CA SER A 259 10.81 25.57 13.23
C SER A 259 9.75 25.22 12.18
N GLY A 260 9.35 23.95 12.05
CA GLY A 260 8.31 23.50 11.12
C GLY A 260 8.69 22.29 10.25
N PHE A 261 9.97 22.05 9.97
CA PHE A 261 10.39 20.87 9.19
C PHE A 261 10.21 19.57 9.97
N PHE A 262 10.19 18.44 9.26
CA PHE A 262 10.26 17.10 9.86
C PHE A 262 11.64 16.50 9.68
N TYR A 263 12.13 15.77 10.67
CA TYR A 263 13.34 14.95 10.49
C TYR A 263 13.08 13.80 9.52
N MET A 264 14.04 13.48 8.66
CA MET A 264 13.85 12.47 7.62
C MET A 264 14.03 11.03 8.12
N THR A 265 15.02 10.78 8.99
CA THR A 265 15.37 9.41 9.41
C THR A 265 15.91 9.39 10.83
N VAL A 266 15.55 8.36 11.61
CA VAL A 266 16.30 7.89 12.79
C VAL A 266 17.06 6.64 12.35
N PHE A 267 18.35 6.78 12.10
CA PHE A 267 19.17 5.75 11.44
C PHE A 267 20.24 5.19 12.35
N ASP A 268 20.49 3.89 12.28
CA ASP A 268 21.48 3.17 13.09
C ASP A 268 22.61 2.53 12.25
N GLN A 269 22.72 2.85 10.95
CA GLN A 269 23.64 2.17 10.01
C GLN A 269 23.46 0.66 9.94
N TRP A 270 22.20 0.22 10.08
CA TRP A 270 21.78 -1.18 10.09
C TRP A 270 22.51 -2.01 11.16
N SER A 271 23.01 -1.36 12.22
CA SER A 271 23.84 -2.02 13.24
C SER A 271 23.05 -2.72 14.33
N LYS A 272 21.78 -2.34 14.53
CA LYS A 272 20.95 -2.72 15.68
C LYS A 272 21.54 -2.28 17.02
N ASP A 273 22.49 -1.34 17.00
CA ASP A 273 23.09 -0.72 18.19
C ASP A 273 22.27 0.52 18.58
N PRO A 274 21.58 0.52 19.73
CA PRO A 274 20.78 1.66 20.17
C PRO A 274 21.59 2.96 20.31
N GLU A 275 22.89 2.86 20.61
CA GLU A 275 23.76 4.03 20.80
C GLU A 275 24.13 4.72 19.47
N ARG A 276 23.92 4.06 18.33
CA ARG A 276 24.19 4.62 17.00
C ARG A 276 23.00 5.35 16.39
N ARG A 277 21.82 5.26 17.02
CA ARG A 277 20.58 5.85 16.52
C ARG A 277 20.67 7.37 16.46
N THR A 278 20.65 7.88 15.24
CA THR A 278 20.92 9.29 14.96
C THR A 278 19.91 9.85 13.97
N LEU A 279 19.40 11.05 14.24
CA LEU A 279 18.62 11.84 13.32
C LEU A 279 19.54 12.37 12.22
N CYS A 280 19.40 11.83 11.01
CA CYS A 280 20.26 12.14 9.88
C CYS A 280 19.54 11.93 8.55
N ALA A 281 20.22 12.29 7.46
CA ALA A 281 20.04 11.65 6.15
C ALA A 281 21.18 10.66 5.93
N TYR A 282 21.12 9.83 4.88
CA TYR A 282 22.29 9.07 4.43
C TYR A 282 22.30 8.86 2.92
N ALA A 283 23.46 8.49 2.40
CA ALA A 283 23.67 8.11 1.01
C ALA A 283 24.45 6.80 0.86
N THR A 284 24.35 6.22 -0.34
CA THR A 284 25.01 4.96 -0.76
C THR A 284 24.59 3.72 0.05
N GLN A 285 25.09 2.55 -0.35
CA GLN A 285 24.86 1.30 0.36
C GLN A 285 25.65 1.21 1.69
N ASP A 286 26.68 2.04 1.86
CA ASP A 286 27.49 2.08 3.08
C ASP A 286 26.82 2.89 4.22
N GLY A 287 25.69 3.55 3.94
CA GLY A 287 24.95 4.31 4.96
C GLY A 287 25.73 5.51 5.48
N VAL A 288 26.34 6.29 4.57
CA VAL A 288 27.11 7.49 4.93
C VAL A 288 26.14 8.57 5.40
N MET A 289 26.11 8.81 6.72
CA MET A 289 25.24 9.81 7.33
C MET A 289 25.60 11.24 6.91
N THR A 290 24.60 12.10 6.78
CA THR A 290 24.76 13.53 6.45
C THR A 290 23.82 14.42 7.26
N GLU A 291 24.08 15.73 7.22
CA GLU A 291 23.28 16.78 7.88
C GLU A 291 22.00 17.17 7.12
N ALA A 292 21.71 16.55 5.96
CA ALA A 292 20.54 16.85 5.13
C ALA A 292 19.24 16.23 5.69
N TYR A 293 19.04 16.28 7.00
CA TYR A 293 17.96 15.57 7.70
C TYR A 293 16.62 16.30 7.69
N GLN A 294 16.52 17.50 7.14
CA GLN A 294 15.24 18.18 6.96
C GLN A 294 14.49 17.56 5.77
N ALA A 295 13.34 16.96 6.02
CA ALA A 295 12.52 16.35 4.98
C ALA A 295 11.75 17.42 4.18
N GLY A 296 12.10 17.58 2.90
CA GLY A 296 11.29 18.27 1.90
C GLY A 296 9.98 17.53 1.55
N PHE A 297 9.20 18.09 0.62
CA PHE A 297 7.91 17.51 0.21
C PHE A 297 8.06 16.05 -0.26
N ARG A 298 9.02 15.78 -1.16
CA ARG A 298 9.27 14.42 -1.64
C ARG A 298 9.94 13.48 -0.63
N GLN A 299 10.59 14.03 0.39
CA GLN A 299 11.39 13.27 1.37
C GLN A 299 10.53 12.82 2.58
N GLY A 300 9.22 12.61 2.37
CA GLY A 300 8.25 12.21 3.39
C GLY A 300 7.57 13.36 4.12
N GLY A 301 8.04 14.61 3.98
CA GLY A 301 7.45 15.79 4.63
C GLY A 301 6.03 16.08 4.15
N GLY A 302 5.75 15.93 2.85
CA GLY A 302 4.41 16.17 2.30
C GLY A 302 3.37 15.16 2.81
N ILE A 303 3.73 13.87 2.83
CA ILE A 303 2.83 12.84 3.35
C ILE A 303 2.69 12.92 4.87
N ALA A 304 3.71 13.40 5.60
CA ALA A 304 3.58 13.64 7.05
C ALA A 304 2.52 14.72 7.35
N ILE A 305 2.49 15.79 6.55
CA ILE A 305 1.46 16.83 6.62
C ILE A 305 0.08 16.27 6.28
N ALA A 306 -0.02 15.46 5.21
CA ALA A 306 -1.27 14.79 4.83
C ALA A 306 -1.78 13.88 5.96
N ALA A 307 -0.89 13.10 6.58
CA ALA A 307 -1.22 12.20 7.68
C ALA A 307 -1.74 12.94 8.92
N LEU A 308 -1.06 14.01 9.34
CA LEU A 308 -1.48 14.82 10.49
C LEU A 308 -2.83 15.53 10.22
N SER A 309 -3.05 15.97 8.98
CA SER A 309 -4.33 16.56 8.55
C SER A 309 -5.47 15.54 8.52
N ALA A 310 -5.21 14.30 8.10
CA ALA A 310 -6.19 13.22 8.18
C ALA A 310 -6.46 12.82 9.65
N ALA A 311 -5.42 12.72 10.47
CA ALA A 311 -5.53 12.39 11.89
C ALA A 311 -6.33 13.43 12.69
N SER A 312 -6.26 14.71 12.31
CA SER A 312 -7.00 15.77 13.02
C SER A 312 -8.52 15.69 12.86
N ARG A 313 -9.03 14.99 11.82
CA ARG A 313 -10.48 14.76 11.66
C ARG A 313 -10.92 13.30 11.73
N ALA A 314 -9.98 12.37 11.85
CA ALA A 314 -10.32 11.00 12.18
C ALA A 314 -10.72 10.87 13.67
N PRO A 315 -11.63 9.94 14.02
CA PRO A 315 -12.10 9.72 15.39
C PRO A 315 -11.05 8.95 16.24
N LEU A 316 -9.82 9.47 16.30
CA LEU A 316 -8.67 8.81 16.92
C LEU A 316 -8.48 9.15 18.39
N CYS A 317 -8.88 10.37 18.77
CA CYS A 317 -8.62 10.95 20.07
C CYS A 317 -9.95 11.32 20.72
N ALA A 318 -10.10 11.05 22.01
CA ALA A 318 -11.22 11.59 22.79
C ALA A 318 -10.99 13.07 23.19
N GLU A 319 -9.72 13.51 23.18
CA GLU A 319 -9.29 14.84 23.63
C GLU A 319 -9.17 15.83 22.45
N PRO A 320 -9.97 16.92 22.41
CA PRO A 320 -9.95 17.90 21.32
C PRO A 320 -8.62 18.65 21.14
N ASP A 321 -7.87 18.87 22.23
CA ASP A 321 -6.58 19.55 22.20
C ASP A 321 -5.54 18.79 21.35
N GLN A 322 -5.60 17.46 21.36
CA GLN A 322 -4.70 16.62 20.56
C GLN A 322 -5.02 16.68 19.06
N GLN A 323 -6.31 16.70 18.71
CA GLN A 323 -6.75 16.88 17.31
C GLN A 323 -6.30 18.24 16.77
N THR A 324 -6.45 19.29 17.57
CA THR A 324 -5.96 20.64 17.25
C THR A 324 -4.44 20.65 17.10
N GLY A 325 -3.72 19.93 17.96
CA GLY A 325 -2.27 19.76 17.87
C GLY A 325 -1.80 19.15 16.55
N TYR A 326 -2.49 18.14 16.03
CA TYR A 326 -2.19 17.57 14.71
C TYR A 326 -2.41 18.57 13.58
N LEU A 327 -3.55 19.29 13.58
CA LEU A 327 -3.86 20.26 12.54
C LEU A 327 -2.87 21.43 12.54
N ASP A 328 -2.54 21.98 13.72
CA ASP A 328 -1.57 23.06 13.84
C ASP A 328 -0.17 22.61 13.37
N ALA A 329 0.24 21.37 13.65
CA ALA A 329 1.48 20.80 13.16
C ALA A 329 1.50 20.65 11.64
N ALA A 330 0.40 20.18 11.05
CA ALA A 330 0.27 20.06 9.60
C ALA A 330 0.36 21.43 8.91
N ILE A 331 -0.35 22.44 9.42
CA ILE A 331 -0.33 23.82 8.89
C ILE A 331 1.09 24.41 8.97
N ARG A 332 1.76 24.29 10.13
CA ARG A 332 3.14 24.77 10.31
C ARG A 332 4.10 24.10 9.32
N GLY A 333 4.03 22.78 9.22
CA GLY A 333 4.91 22.01 8.32
C GLY A 333 4.70 22.37 6.86
N TYR A 334 3.45 22.58 6.45
CA TYR A 334 3.13 22.96 5.09
C TYR A 334 3.72 24.31 4.70
N TRP A 335 3.44 25.36 5.47
CA TRP A 335 3.96 26.70 5.15
C TRP A 335 5.47 26.78 5.27
N HIS A 336 6.06 26.05 6.22
CA HIS A 336 7.51 25.89 6.30
C HIS A 336 8.09 25.30 5.01
N LEU A 337 7.49 24.25 4.45
CA LEU A 337 7.96 23.65 3.20
C LEU A 337 7.68 24.53 1.98
N VAL A 338 6.58 25.28 1.94
CA VAL A 338 6.34 26.28 0.88
C VAL A 338 7.51 27.28 0.81
N GLU A 339 8.05 27.70 1.96
CA GLU A 339 9.20 28.62 2.02
C GLU A 339 10.54 27.92 1.76
N HIS A 340 10.76 26.75 2.34
CA HIS A 340 12.10 26.17 2.46
C HIS A 340 12.37 24.94 1.58
N ASN A 341 11.39 24.35 0.89
CA ASN A 341 11.55 23.05 0.21
C ASN A 341 12.82 22.98 -0.64
N HIS A 342 13.06 23.97 -1.51
CA HIS A 342 14.23 24.03 -2.39
C HIS A 342 15.59 23.92 -1.68
N HIS A 343 15.68 24.27 -0.39
CA HIS A 343 16.90 24.16 0.39
C HIS A 343 17.15 22.75 0.93
N TYR A 344 16.10 21.91 0.99
CA TYR A 344 16.16 20.54 1.53
C TYR A 344 16.36 19.48 0.46
N LEU A 345 16.05 19.83 -0.79
CA LEU A 345 16.23 18.95 -1.94
C LEU A 345 17.71 18.88 -2.33
N ASP A 346 18.25 17.67 -2.46
CA ASP A 346 19.66 17.44 -2.79
C ASP A 346 20.09 18.12 -4.11
N ASP A 347 19.21 18.13 -5.11
CA ASP A 347 19.37 18.84 -6.39
C ASP A 347 18.76 20.26 -6.41
N ARG A 348 18.10 20.69 -5.33
CA ARG A 348 17.35 21.94 -5.20
C ARG A 348 16.15 22.11 -6.15
N GLU A 349 15.81 21.07 -6.90
CA GLU A 349 14.77 21.12 -7.93
C GLU A 349 13.59 20.21 -7.57
N PRO A 350 12.38 20.76 -7.41
CA PRO A 350 11.19 19.96 -7.21
C PRO A 350 10.88 19.10 -8.44
N ASN A 351 10.51 17.85 -8.17
CA ASN A 351 10.13 16.90 -9.20
C ASN A 351 8.70 16.39 -8.97
N ILE A 352 8.26 15.41 -9.78
CA ILE A 352 6.91 14.86 -9.67
C ILE A 352 6.54 14.36 -8.26
N ILE A 353 7.51 13.87 -7.47
CA ILE A 353 7.26 13.35 -6.13
C ILE A 353 6.91 14.50 -5.19
N ASP A 354 7.60 15.64 -5.29
CA ASP A 354 7.28 16.85 -4.52
C ASP A 354 5.85 17.32 -4.83
N GLU A 355 5.53 17.43 -6.12
CA GLU A 355 4.23 17.92 -6.59
C GLU A 355 3.09 17.00 -6.15
N THR A 356 3.31 15.69 -6.21
CA THR A 356 2.35 14.67 -5.77
C THR A 356 2.11 14.76 -4.26
N CYS A 357 3.19 14.80 -3.46
CA CYS A 357 3.08 14.83 -2.00
C CYS A 357 2.51 16.17 -1.50
N ALA A 358 2.89 17.29 -2.12
CA ALA A 358 2.38 18.62 -1.79
C ALA A 358 0.90 18.79 -2.20
N LEU A 359 0.47 18.21 -3.33
CA LEU A 359 -0.93 18.18 -3.72
C LEU A 359 -1.77 17.43 -2.69
N LEU A 360 -1.35 16.22 -2.30
CA LEU A 360 -2.08 15.44 -1.31
C LEU A 360 -2.15 16.16 0.05
N ALA A 361 -1.04 16.74 0.50
CA ALA A 361 -0.99 17.56 1.72
C ALA A 361 -1.97 18.74 1.69
N ALA A 362 -2.01 19.48 0.57
CA ALA A 362 -2.92 20.61 0.40
C ALA A 362 -4.39 20.18 0.39
N CYS A 363 -4.72 19.06 -0.26
CA CYS A 363 -6.07 18.50 -0.26
C CYS A 363 -6.53 18.09 1.15
N GLU A 364 -5.68 17.41 1.92
CA GLU A 364 -6.02 17.03 3.30
C GLU A 364 -6.16 18.24 4.22
N LEU A 365 -5.28 19.25 4.08
CA LEU A 365 -5.37 20.49 4.86
C LEU A 365 -6.62 21.30 4.52
N HIS A 366 -7.03 21.31 3.26
CA HIS A 366 -8.27 21.95 2.86
C HIS A 366 -9.47 21.29 3.55
N HIS A 367 -9.55 19.97 3.51
CA HIS A 367 -10.62 19.22 4.17
C HIS A 367 -10.57 19.41 5.70
N ALA A 368 -9.36 19.30 6.26
CA ALA A 368 -8.86 19.81 7.54
C ALA A 368 -9.59 21.03 8.10
N THR A 369 -9.27 22.14 7.45
CA THR A 369 -9.62 23.48 7.91
C THR A 369 -11.07 23.85 7.66
N ARG A 370 -11.70 23.28 6.63
CA ARG A 370 -13.14 23.45 6.40
C ARG A 370 -13.96 22.82 7.52
N GLN A 371 -13.67 21.57 7.87
CA GLN A 371 -14.39 20.87 8.93
C GLN A 371 -14.26 21.60 10.27
N SER A 372 -13.05 22.05 10.62
CA SER A 372 -12.82 22.82 11.84
C SER A 372 -13.62 24.14 11.88
N THR A 373 -13.72 24.85 10.75
CA THR A 373 -14.49 26.10 10.65
C THR A 373 -16.00 25.83 10.79
N GLU A 374 -16.50 24.75 10.20
CA GLU A 374 -17.91 24.35 10.29
C GLU A 374 -18.29 23.94 11.73
N GLU A 375 -17.45 23.17 12.41
CA GLU A 375 -17.65 22.76 13.81
C GLU A 375 -17.63 23.97 14.76
N GLN A 376 -16.70 24.91 14.57
CA GLN A 376 -16.67 26.17 15.34
C GLN A 376 -17.94 27.00 15.13
N SER A 377 -18.39 27.16 13.88
CA SER A 377 -19.63 27.89 13.57
C SER A 377 -20.87 27.25 14.21
N ILE A 378 -20.93 25.92 14.28
CA ILE A 378 -22.02 25.19 14.96
C ILE A 378 -21.92 25.39 16.49
N GLY A 379 -20.71 25.30 17.05
CA GLY A 379 -20.45 25.53 18.47
C GLY A 379 -20.86 26.93 18.93
N ASP A 380 -20.48 27.96 18.18
CA ASP A 380 -20.84 29.36 18.45
C ASP A 380 -22.35 29.58 18.32
N SER A 381 -22.99 28.97 17.32
CA SER A 381 -24.45 29.04 17.15
C SER A 381 -25.20 28.36 18.31
N HIS A 382 -24.69 27.23 18.80
CA HIS A 382 -25.26 26.52 19.93
C HIS A 382 -25.04 27.27 21.25
N ALA A 383 -23.86 27.86 21.47
CA ALA A 383 -23.57 28.71 22.63
C ALA A 383 -24.44 29.98 22.65
N TYR A 384 -24.64 30.59 21.47
CA TYR A 384 -25.54 31.73 21.28
C TYR A 384 -27.00 31.38 21.60
N LEU A 385 -27.49 30.22 21.14
CA LEU A 385 -28.84 29.73 21.44
C LEU A 385 -29.04 29.35 22.92
N MET A 386 -27.97 28.98 23.61
CA MET A 386 -27.97 28.62 25.04
C MET A 386 -27.65 29.80 25.98
N GLY A 387 -27.53 31.03 25.44
CA GLY A 387 -27.36 32.25 26.24
C GLY A 387 -26.00 32.42 26.91
N GLN A 388 -24.96 31.73 26.43
CA GLN A 388 -23.59 31.88 26.92
C GLN A 388 -22.82 32.81 25.97
N ALA A 389 -22.40 33.98 26.46
CA ALA A 389 -21.63 34.94 25.66
C ALA A 389 -20.26 34.36 25.26
N PRO A 390 -19.78 34.56 24.02
CA PRO A 390 -18.49 34.02 23.60
C PRO A 390 -17.35 34.67 24.39
N LEU A 391 -16.47 33.85 24.97
CA LEU A 391 -15.19 34.30 25.51
C LEU A 391 -14.26 34.63 24.33
N GLY A 392 -13.76 35.86 24.30
CA GLY A 392 -12.96 36.37 23.19
C GLY A 392 -11.70 35.55 22.91
N SER A 393 -11.51 35.19 21.65
CA SER A 393 -10.23 34.74 21.10
C SER A 393 -9.78 35.75 20.05
N GLY A 394 -8.56 36.27 20.21
CA GLY A 394 -7.94 37.19 19.27
C GLY A 394 -7.58 36.48 17.96
N ASP A 395 -7.88 37.16 16.85
CA ASP A 395 -7.33 36.99 15.50
C ASP A 395 -6.95 35.56 15.06
N ARG A 396 -7.98 34.76 14.75
CA ARG A 396 -7.92 33.72 13.71
C ARG A 396 -9.14 33.82 12.79
N HIS A 397 -9.32 34.97 12.14
CA HIS A 397 -10.32 35.10 11.09
C HIS A 397 -9.78 34.55 9.76
N ILE A 398 -9.99 33.26 9.51
CA ILE A 398 -10.07 32.75 8.14
C ILE A 398 -11.42 33.24 7.61
N SER A 399 -11.41 34.18 6.66
CA SER A 399 -12.65 34.77 6.15
C SER A 399 -13.52 33.70 5.48
N ALA A 400 -14.78 33.58 5.89
CA ALA A 400 -15.75 32.63 5.34
C ALA A 400 -16.11 32.85 3.84
N ASN A 401 -15.61 33.91 3.21
CA ASN A 401 -15.96 34.31 1.83
C ASN A 401 -14.77 34.36 0.86
N GLY A 402 -13.59 33.86 1.25
CA GLY A 402 -12.45 33.64 0.34
C GLY A 402 -12.15 32.15 0.25
N ASP A 403 -11.71 31.67 -0.91
CA ASP A 403 -11.24 30.28 -1.05
C ASP A 403 -10.17 30.00 0.04
N CYS A 404 -10.35 28.94 0.81
CA CYS A 404 -9.37 28.49 1.80
C CYS A 404 -7.99 28.37 1.11
N PRO A 405 -6.91 28.93 1.70
CA PRO A 405 -5.62 29.06 1.01
C PRO A 405 -5.08 27.72 0.49
N PHE A 406 -5.42 26.61 1.17
CA PHE A 406 -5.00 25.27 0.76
C PHE A 406 -5.66 24.76 -0.52
N LEU A 407 -6.88 25.20 -0.89
CA LEU A 407 -7.45 24.85 -2.20
C LEU A 407 -6.74 25.59 -3.33
N SER A 408 -6.35 26.85 -3.10
CA SER A 408 -5.52 27.60 -4.05
C SER A 408 -4.16 26.93 -4.25
N GLU A 409 -3.53 26.49 -3.17
CA GLU A 409 -2.28 25.72 -3.27
C GLU A 409 -2.48 24.39 -4.00
N ALA A 410 -3.54 23.64 -3.67
CA ALA A 410 -3.88 22.39 -4.36
C ALA A 410 -4.08 22.59 -5.87
N ARG A 411 -4.74 23.68 -6.29
CA ARG A 411 -4.86 24.05 -7.72
C ARG A 411 -3.49 24.25 -8.37
N GLY A 412 -2.57 24.95 -7.70
CA GLY A 412 -1.22 25.16 -8.18
C GLY A 412 -0.42 23.85 -8.32
N TRP A 413 -0.48 22.99 -7.31
CA TRP A 413 0.19 21.67 -7.35
C TRP A 413 -0.42 20.73 -8.39
N MET A 414 -1.75 20.74 -8.54
CA MET A 414 -2.44 19.98 -9.59
C MET A 414 -1.95 20.40 -10.98
N GLN A 415 -1.85 21.70 -11.26
CA GLN A 415 -1.36 22.19 -12.55
C GLN A 415 0.07 21.73 -12.84
N LYS A 416 0.96 21.79 -11.84
CA LYS A 416 2.35 21.31 -11.97
C LYS A 416 2.39 19.80 -12.22
N LEU A 417 1.63 19.02 -11.44
CA LEU A 417 1.54 17.58 -11.59
C LEU A 417 1.00 17.20 -12.98
N VAL A 418 -0.09 17.81 -13.45
CA VAL A 418 -0.64 17.55 -14.78
C VAL A 418 0.38 17.85 -15.89
N ALA A 419 1.23 18.88 -15.72
CA ALA A 419 2.30 19.19 -16.66
C ALA A 419 3.41 18.13 -16.72
N ARG A 420 3.44 17.17 -15.77
CA ARG A 420 4.31 15.99 -15.82
C ARG A 420 3.79 14.90 -16.75
N GLN A 421 2.51 14.92 -17.16
CA GLN A 421 2.03 14.00 -18.18
C GLN A 421 2.58 14.38 -19.54
N ARG A 422 3.29 13.44 -20.17
CA ARG A 422 3.92 13.63 -21.47
C ARG A 422 3.64 12.45 -22.39
N SER A 423 3.86 12.69 -23.67
CA SER A 423 3.86 11.64 -24.68
C SER A 423 5.14 11.77 -25.50
N ASP A 424 5.65 10.64 -25.96
CA ASP A 424 6.72 10.58 -26.95
C ASP A 424 6.41 9.50 -28.00
N GLU A 425 7.39 9.18 -28.84
CA GLU A 425 7.24 8.20 -29.92
C GLU A 425 6.97 6.77 -29.41
N THR A 426 7.36 6.47 -28.16
CA THR A 426 7.28 5.11 -27.59
C THR A 426 6.09 4.95 -26.65
N CYS A 427 5.80 5.97 -25.84
CA CYS A 427 4.79 5.88 -24.79
C CYS A 427 3.90 7.12 -24.75
N GLN A 428 2.59 6.89 -24.69
CA GLN A 428 1.59 7.96 -24.57
C GLN A 428 1.21 8.17 -23.11
N TYR A 429 1.07 9.44 -22.71
CA TYR A 429 0.58 9.85 -21.40
C TYR A 429 1.38 9.36 -20.19
N TYR A 430 2.67 9.04 -20.39
CA TYR A 430 3.54 8.66 -19.30
C TYR A 430 3.76 9.83 -18.34
N TRP A 431 4.06 9.48 -17.09
CA TRP A 431 4.49 10.44 -16.09
C TRP A 431 5.98 10.76 -16.26
N SER A 432 6.35 12.03 -16.32
CA SER A 432 7.74 12.49 -16.33
C SER A 432 8.22 12.78 -14.92
N ALA A 433 9.40 12.29 -14.55
CA ALA A 433 10.02 12.63 -13.27
C ALA A 433 10.55 14.07 -13.28
N ASN A 434 11.22 14.47 -14.37
CA ASN A 434 11.80 15.80 -14.54
C ASN A 434 10.97 16.68 -15.50
N ALA A 435 11.39 17.93 -15.69
CA ALA A 435 10.57 18.94 -16.37
C ALA A 435 10.53 18.78 -17.89
N ASP A 436 11.49 18.09 -18.51
CA ASP A 436 11.62 18.00 -19.97
C ASP A 436 11.13 16.67 -20.56
N GLY A 437 10.78 15.67 -19.75
CA GLY A 437 10.35 14.35 -20.26
C GLY A 437 11.50 13.40 -20.61
N SER A 438 12.75 13.78 -20.33
CA SER A 438 13.90 12.92 -20.61
C SER A 438 14.00 11.76 -19.63
N ARG A 439 13.49 11.92 -18.39
CA ARG A 439 13.41 10.85 -17.39
C ARG A 439 11.95 10.54 -17.06
N PRO A 440 11.41 9.37 -17.44
CA PRO A 440 10.09 8.97 -17.01
C PRO A 440 10.07 8.72 -15.49
N PHE A 441 8.92 8.93 -14.88
CA PHE A 441 8.64 8.56 -13.51
C PHE A 441 8.33 7.07 -13.45
N TYR A 442 9.11 6.37 -12.65
CA TYR A 442 8.90 4.99 -12.25
C TYR A 442 9.36 4.89 -10.79
N HIS A 443 8.69 4.06 -10.00
CA HIS A 443 8.91 4.00 -8.56
C HIS A 443 8.54 2.62 -8.01
N ALA A 444 9.45 1.95 -7.31
CA ALA A 444 9.20 0.60 -6.75
C ALA A 444 8.30 0.59 -5.49
N ALA A 445 7.78 1.75 -5.09
CA ALA A 445 6.93 1.91 -3.90
C ALA A 445 5.62 2.64 -4.21
N ASP A 446 5.70 3.85 -4.78
CA ASP A 446 4.55 4.77 -4.80
C ASP A 446 4.07 5.13 -6.23
N ALA A 447 4.20 4.22 -7.20
CA ALA A 447 3.91 4.55 -8.61
C ALA A 447 2.45 4.97 -8.86
N GLY A 448 1.49 4.48 -8.06
CA GLY A 448 0.08 4.89 -8.14
C GLY A 448 -0.22 6.25 -7.51
N LEU A 449 0.71 6.81 -6.73
CA LEU A 449 0.48 8.02 -5.93
C LEU A 449 0.16 9.28 -6.76
N PRO A 450 0.81 9.55 -7.93
CA PRO A 450 0.43 10.68 -8.79
C PRO A 450 -1.04 10.64 -9.21
N GLY A 451 -1.51 9.46 -9.62
CA GLY A 451 -2.92 9.26 -9.98
C GLY A 451 -3.85 9.41 -8.78
N LEU A 452 -3.48 8.85 -7.63
CA LEU A 452 -4.26 8.95 -6.40
C LEU A 452 -4.36 10.40 -5.89
N ALA A 453 -3.29 11.21 -6.02
CA ALA A 453 -3.32 12.63 -5.65
C ALA A 453 -4.30 13.43 -6.52
N LEU A 454 -4.41 13.13 -7.82
CA LEU A 454 -5.45 13.72 -8.68
C LEU A 454 -6.87 13.33 -8.24
N VAL A 455 -7.07 12.09 -7.81
CA VAL A 455 -8.36 11.64 -7.26
C VAL A 455 -8.70 12.43 -5.99
N ARG A 456 -7.76 12.58 -5.05
CA ARG A 456 -7.99 13.36 -3.81
C ARG A 456 -8.22 14.84 -4.09
N TYR A 457 -7.58 15.39 -5.11
CA TYR A 457 -7.88 16.73 -5.59
C TYR A 457 -9.31 16.87 -6.12
N LEU A 458 -9.77 15.93 -6.94
CA LEU A 458 -11.13 15.91 -7.47
C LEU A 458 -12.20 15.75 -6.38
N ASP A 459 -11.87 15.12 -5.25
CA ASP A 459 -12.78 15.03 -4.09
C ASP A 459 -13.07 16.40 -3.45
N VAL A 460 -12.17 17.38 -3.61
CA VAL A 460 -12.27 18.69 -2.93
C VAL A 460 -12.44 19.89 -3.85
N GLU A 461 -12.07 19.78 -5.13
CA GLU A 461 -12.20 20.88 -6.08
C GLU A 461 -13.66 21.17 -6.41
N THR A 462 -14.02 22.46 -6.43
CA THR A 462 -15.37 22.96 -6.66
C THR A 462 -15.51 23.71 -7.98
N ASP A 463 -14.42 24.19 -8.57
CA ASP A 463 -14.42 24.89 -9.85
C ASP A 463 -14.46 23.89 -11.02
N PRO A 464 -15.50 23.93 -11.89
CA PRO A 464 -15.65 22.98 -12.99
C PRO A 464 -14.51 22.99 -14.01
N SER A 465 -13.84 24.12 -14.22
CA SER A 465 -12.73 24.22 -15.18
C SER A 465 -11.50 23.47 -14.67
N HIS A 466 -11.21 23.60 -13.38
CA HIS A 466 -10.14 22.89 -12.70
C HIS A 466 -10.44 21.39 -12.60
N GLN A 467 -11.70 21.01 -12.29
CA GLN A 467 -12.15 19.61 -12.31
C GLN A 467 -11.94 18.98 -13.69
N ALA A 468 -12.30 19.66 -14.78
CA ALA A 468 -12.16 19.11 -16.13
C ALA A 468 -10.69 18.83 -16.51
N ILE A 469 -9.75 19.69 -16.08
CA ILE A 469 -8.30 19.48 -16.27
C ILE A 469 -7.86 18.22 -15.54
N ALA A 470 -8.17 18.11 -14.24
CA ALA A 470 -7.76 16.98 -13.42
C ALA A 470 -8.44 15.67 -13.86
N GLN A 471 -9.71 15.68 -14.27
CA GLN A 471 -10.41 14.51 -14.83
C GLN A 471 -9.77 14.02 -16.13
N THR A 472 -9.36 14.94 -17.01
CA THR A 472 -8.66 14.58 -18.25
C THR A 472 -7.33 13.91 -17.95
N ALA A 473 -6.55 14.48 -17.03
CA ALA A 473 -5.30 13.90 -16.58
C ALA A 473 -5.50 12.53 -15.90
N LEU A 474 -6.52 12.38 -15.06
CA LEU A 474 -6.85 11.12 -14.40
C LEU A 474 -7.15 10.00 -15.42
N LYS A 475 -7.99 10.29 -16.42
CA LYS A 475 -8.31 9.33 -17.49
C LYS A 475 -7.07 8.92 -18.29
N ARG A 476 -6.19 9.88 -18.60
CA ARG A 476 -4.92 9.62 -19.28
C ARG A 476 -3.97 8.75 -18.45
N ALA A 477 -3.89 8.98 -17.14
CA ALA A 477 -3.10 8.16 -16.24
C ALA A 477 -3.62 6.71 -16.18
N CYS A 478 -4.94 6.52 -16.13
CA CYS A 478 -5.56 5.20 -16.20
C CYS A 478 -5.23 4.49 -17.52
N GLN A 479 -5.36 5.20 -18.65
CA GLN A 479 -5.02 4.67 -19.97
C GLN A 479 -3.55 4.30 -20.10
N PHE A 480 -2.64 5.10 -19.55
CA PHE A 480 -1.21 4.81 -19.52
C PHE A 480 -0.93 3.44 -18.86
N GLU A 481 -1.41 3.23 -17.63
CA GLU A 481 -1.17 1.98 -16.89
C GLU A 481 -1.78 0.76 -17.60
N LEU A 482 -3.00 0.90 -18.11
CA LEU A 482 -3.70 -0.18 -18.83
C LEU A 482 -3.01 -0.52 -20.15
N ASN A 483 -2.62 0.48 -20.95
CA ASN A 483 -1.98 0.27 -22.25
C ASN A 483 -0.62 -0.43 -22.13
N LEU A 484 0.15 -0.13 -21.07
CA LEU A 484 1.41 -0.82 -20.83
C LEU A 484 1.20 -2.27 -20.39
N THR A 485 0.13 -2.53 -19.64
CA THR A 485 -0.05 -3.78 -18.91
C THR A 485 -0.86 -4.83 -19.67
N GLN A 486 -1.96 -4.43 -20.31
CA GLN A 486 -2.93 -5.31 -20.97
C GLN A 486 -2.46 -5.72 -22.37
N THR A 487 -1.34 -6.46 -22.40
CA THR A 487 -0.69 -6.94 -23.62
C THR A 487 -0.67 -8.47 -23.64
N ALA A 488 -0.76 -9.08 -24.82
CA ALA A 488 -0.87 -10.54 -24.97
C ALA A 488 0.39 -11.31 -24.51
N ASP A 489 1.54 -10.63 -24.49
CA ASP A 489 2.82 -11.14 -24.00
C ASP A 489 2.99 -11.04 -22.47
N ASN A 490 1.98 -10.54 -21.74
CA ASN A 490 1.99 -10.39 -20.29
C ASN A 490 0.92 -11.27 -19.61
N PRO A 491 1.08 -12.61 -19.59
CA PRO A 491 0.04 -13.54 -19.14
C PRO A 491 -0.22 -13.48 -17.63
N PHE A 492 0.65 -12.88 -16.83
CA PHE A 492 0.40 -12.62 -15.41
C PHE A 492 -0.26 -11.26 -15.17
N ALA A 493 -0.42 -10.45 -16.22
CA ALA A 493 -0.87 -9.07 -16.16
C ALA A 493 -0.10 -8.23 -15.14
N TYR A 494 1.21 -8.48 -15.00
CA TYR A 494 2.08 -7.70 -14.11
C TYR A 494 2.09 -6.24 -14.59
N PRO A 495 1.78 -5.24 -13.74
CA PRO A 495 1.81 -3.83 -14.13
C PRO A 495 3.17 -3.42 -14.69
N ARG A 496 3.24 -3.14 -16.00
CA ARG A 496 4.49 -2.70 -16.67
C ARG A 496 4.71 -1.21 -16.42
N GLN A 497 5.91 -0.72 -16.72
CA GLN A 497 6.33 0.66 -16.45
C GLN A 497 7.25 1.18 -17.54
N TYR A 498 7.18 2.49 -17.80
CA TYR A 498 8.08 3.19 -18.70
C TYR A 498 9.27 3.70 -17.91
N VAL A 499 10.45 3.13 -18.16
CA VAL A 499 11.65 3.33 -17.34
C VAL A 499 12.81 3.85 -18.18
N LYS A 500 13.82 4.39 -17.51
CA LYS A 500 15.09 4.76 -18.13
C LYS A 500 16.25 4.41 -17.18
N PRO A 501 17.12 3.45 -17.53
CA PRO A 501 18.39 3.28 -16.82
C PRO A 501 19.21 4.57 -16.86
N ALA A 502 20.04 4.84 -15.84
CA ALA A 502 20.80 6.09 -15.73
C ALA A 502 21.54 6.45 -17.04
N ASP A 503 22.27 5.49 -17.61
CA ASP A 503 23.02 5.64 -18.87
C ASP A 503 22.28 5.06 -20.10
N GLY A 504 21.00 4.72 -19.95
CA GLY A 504 20.21 4.04 -20.97
C GLY A 504 19.18 4.92 -21.68
N VAL A 505 18.44 4.28 -22.59
CA VAL A 505 17.29 4.88 -23.28
C VAL A 505 15.98 4.54 -22.57
N LYS A 506 14.97 5.36 -22.80
CA LYS A 506 13.61 5.11 -22.31
C LYS A 506 13.05 3.84 -22.96
N GLN A 507 12.37 3.01 -22.17
CA GLN A 507 11.86 1.70 -22.61
C GLN A 507 10.77 1.19 -21.66
N VAL A 508 9.89 0.32 -22.16
CA VAL A 508 8.86 -0.33 -21.33
C VAL A 508 9.43 -1.63 -20.75
N ARG A 509 9.41 -1.78 -19.41
CA ARG A 509 9.85 -2.98 -18.70
C ARG A 509 8.79 -3.47 -17.71
N HIS A 510 8.98 -4.69 -17.21
CA HIS A 510 8.25 -5.17 -16.04
C HIS A 510 8.78 -4.48 -14.78
N PHE A 511 10.07 -4.57 -14.52
CA PHE A 511 10.71 -4.09 -13.29
C PHE A 511 11.54 -2.82 -13.50
N ILE A 512 11.82 -2.12 -12.40
CA ILE A 512 12.71 -0.95 -12.37
C ILE A 512 14.14 -1.33 -12.81
N PRO A 513 14.87 -0.40 -13.45
CA PRO A 513 16.23 -0.67 -13.89
C PRO A 513 17.20 -0.80 -12.71
N HIS A 514 18.09 -1.80 -12.75
CA HIS A 514 19.11 -1.99 -11.71
C HIS A 514 20.14 -0.85 -11.71
N ARG A 515 20.47 -0.33 -12.92
CA ARG A 515 21.33 0.83 -13.10
C ARG A 515 20.52 2.12 -13.07
N ASN A 516 20.42 2.73 -11.91
CA ASN A 516 19.71 3.97 -11.66
C ASN A 516 20.55 4.95 -10.81
N GLU A 517 19.99 6.13 -10.50
CA GLU A 517 20.70 7.24 -9.84
C GLU A 517 21.20 6.91 -8.43
N THR A 518 20.70 5.86 -7.79
CA THR A 518 21.21 5.41 -6.48
C THR A 518 22.56 4.67 -6.61
N GLY A 519 22.85 4.12 -7.78
CA GLY A 519 24.03 3.28 -8.02
C GLY A 519 23.98 1.88 -7.40
N TYR A 520 22.95 1.54 -6.60
CA TYR A 520 22.84 0.22 -5.98
C TYR A 520 21.40 -0.25 -5.75
N TRP A 521 20.46 0.65 -5.47
CA TRP A 521 19.16 0.31 -4.91
C TRP A 521 18.17 -0.08 -6.00
N TRP A 522 17.60 -1.26 -5.83
CA TRP A 522 16.47 -1.80 -6.57
C TRP A 522 16.04 -3.06 -5.80
N GLN A 523 14.75 -3.37 -5.77
CA GLN A 523 14.20 -4.49 -5.01
C GLN A 523 12.85 -4.90 -5.61
N GLY A 524 12.22 -5.92 -5.04
CA GLY A 524 10.85 -6.27 -5.40
C GLY A 524 9.85 -5.12 -5.16
N GLU A 525 8.76 -5.14 -5.92
CA GLU A 525 7.91 -3.96 -6.13
C GLU A 525 6.51 -4.11 -5.50
N ASN A 526 6.34 -4.92 -4.45
CA ASN A 526 5.01 -5.21 -3.90
C ASN A 526 4.27 -3.95 -3.39
N ALA A 527 5.00 -2.91 -2.95
CA ALA A 527 4.43 -1.62 -2.55
C ALA A 527 3.87 -0.89 -3.77
N ARG A 528 4.65 -0.83 -4.86
CA ARG A 528 4.21 -0.29 -6.15
C ARG A 528 2.93 -0.97 -6.62
N LEU A 529 2.87 -2.30 -6.58
CA LEU A 529 1.68 -3.05 -6.98
C LEU A 529 0.46 -2.69 -6.14
N GLY A 530 0.61 -2.61 -4.81
CA GLY A 530 -0.45 -2.14 -3.92
C GLY A 530 -0.88 -0.70 -4.24
N SER A 531 0.07 0.22 -4.46
CA SER A 531 -0.23 1.63 -4.79
C SER A 531 -1.02 1.77 -6.08
N LEU A 532 -0.69 0.99 -7.11
CA LEU A 532 -1.37 0.98 -8.40
C LEU A 532 -2.77 0.37 -8.28
N ALA A 533 -2.94 -0.68 -7.47
CA ALA A 533 -4.23 -1.27 -7.16
C ALA A 533 -5.16 -0.30 -6.40
N THR A 534 -4.61 0.40 -5.40
CA THR A 534 -5.32 1.48 -4.69
C THR A 534 -5.75 2.58 -5.65
N PHE A 535 -4.82 3.09 -6.47
CA PHE A 535 -5.11 4.11 -7.48
C PHE A 535 -6.22 3.68 -8.43
N ALA A 536 -6.12 2.48 -9.02
CA ALA A 536 -7.08 2.00 -10.00
C ALA A 536 -8.51 1.90 -9.43
N CYS A 537 -8.64 1.42 -8.19
CA CYS A 537 -9.94 1.41 -7.49
C CYS A 537 -10.46 2.83 -7.23
N HIS A 538 -9.63 3.73 -6.70
CA HIS A 538 -10.06 5.10 -6.37
C HIS A 538 -10.41 5.95 -7.59
N ALA A 539 -9.75 5.72 -8.72
CA ALA A 539 -9.99 6.46 -9.96
C ALA A 539 -11.42 6.32 -10.47
N THR A 540 -12.08 5.17 -10.25
CA THR A 540 -13.43 4.89 -10.76
C THR A 540 -14.49 5.84 -10.19
N ARG A 541 -14.26 6.43 -9.01
CA ARG A 541 -15.17 7.42 -8.38
C ARG A 541 -15.39 8.66 -9.25
N HIS A 542 -14.41 9.00 -10.09
CA HIS A 542 -14.41 10.21 -10.93
C HIS A 542 -14.46 9.89 -12.43
N ILE A 543 -14.69 8.62 -12.80
CA ILE A 543 -14.74 8.16 -14.19
C ILE A 543 -16.13 7.65 -14.52
N GLN A 544 -16.79 8.35 -15.45
CA GLN A 544 -18.09 7.96 -16.01
C GLN A 544 -17.90 7.12 -17.28
N ASP A 545 -17.25 5.96 -17.15
CA ASP A 545 -17.02 4.98 -18.21
C ASP A 545 -16.94 3.57 -17.60
N ASP A 546 -18.03 2.80 -17.74
CA ASP A 546 -18.16 1.47 -17.14
C ASP A 546 -17.13 0.47 -17.71
N THR A 547 -16.73 0.63 -18.97
CA THR A 547 -15.74 -0.26 -19.60
C THR A 547 -14.36 0.01 -19.01
N LEU A 548 -13.99 1.29 -18.88
CA LEU A 548 -12.74 1.69 -18.24
C LEU A 548 -12.72 1.29 -16.76
N ASN A 549 -13.83 1.50 -16.03
CA ASN A 549 -13.93 1.11 -14.63
C ASN A 549 -13.77 -0.41 -14.45
N THR A 550 -14.41 -1.21 -15.31
CA THR A 550 -14.23 -2.68 -15.29
C THR A 550 -12.77 -3.06 -15.53
N ALA A 551 -12.10 -2.45 -16.51
CA ALA A 551 -10.68 -2.70 -16.79
C ALA A 551 -9.78 -2.32 -15.61
N LEU A 552 -10.07 -1.24 -14.89
CA LEU A 552 -9.35 -0.80 -13.70
C LEU A 552 -9.54 -1.77 -12.52
N HIS A 553 -10.74 -2.30 -12.29
CA HIS A 553 -10.96 -3.32 -11.27
C HIS A 553 -10.23 -4.62 -11.59
N THR A 554 -10.22 -5.06 -12.85
CA THR A 554 -9.41 -6.20 -13.31
C THR A 554 -7.91 -5.94 -13.08
N PHE A 555 -7.42 -4.76 -13.46
CA PHE A 555 -6.02 -4.38 -13.25
C PHE A 555 -5.64 -4.41 -11.76
N SER A 556 -6.46 -3.83 -10.89
CA SER A 556 -6.27 -3.86 -9.43
C SER A 556 -6.21 -5.29 -8.89
N GLN A 557 -7.18 -6.14 -9.23
CA GLN A 557 -7.23 -7.53 -8.77
C GLN A 557 -6.00 -8.32 -9.22
N ARG A 558 -5.55 -8.15 -10.47
CA ARG A 558 -4.40 -8.90 -11.00
C ARG A 558 -3.06 -8.45 -10.40
N ALA A 559 -2.91 -7.17 -10.09
CA ALA A 559 -1.76 -6.68 -9.32
C ALA A 559 -1.70 -7.35 -7.93
N LEU A 560 -2.85 -7.51 -7.25
CA LEU A 560 -2.90 -8.20 -5.94
C LEU A 560 -2.72 -9.72 -6.07
N ASN A 561 -3.20 -10.34 -7.16
CA ASN A 561 -3.01 -11.77 -7.40
C ASN A 561 -1.50 -12.12 -7.46
N TRP A 562 -0.68 -11.25 -8.07
CA TRP A 562 0.77 -11.42 -8.10
C TRP A 562 1.38 -11.51 -6.69
N ILE A 563 0.97 -10.60 -5.79
CA ILE A 563 1.44 -10.57 -4.40
C ILE A 563 1.05 -11.87 -3.66
N LEU A 564 -0.11 -12.42 -4.01
CA LEU A 564 -0.76 -13.51 -3.30
C LEU A 564 -0.57 -14.89 -3.96
N GLY A 565 0.50 -15.10 -4.72
CA GLY A 565 0.87 -16.43 -5.23
C GLY A 565 0.61 -16.69 -6.71
N LEU A 566 -0.17 -15.84 -7.39
CA LEU A 566 -0.33 -15.92 -8.85
C LEU A 566 0.87 -15.24 -9.53
N ASN A 567 2.04 -15.84 -9.35
CA ASN A 567 3.30 -15.39 -9.93
C ASN A 567 4.14 -16.63 -10.30
N PRO A 568 5.17 -16.49 -11.14
CA PRO A 568 5.90 -17.65 -11.66
C PRO A 568 6.67 -18.47 -10.62
N PHE A 569 6.82 -17.97 -9.40
CA PHE A 569 7.51 -18.66 -8.32
C PHE A 569 6.55 -19.42 -7.39
N ASP A 570 5.23 -19.33 -7.61
CA ASP A 570 4.21 -19.95 -6.74
C ASP A 570 4.40 -19.53 -5.27
N ILE A 571 4.71 -18.25 -5.01
CA ILE A 571 4.97 -17.71 -3.67
C ILE A 571 3.92 -16.69 -3.24
N CYS A 572 3.27 -16.92 -2.10
CA CYS A 572 2.52 -15.85 -1.44
C CYS A 572 3.50 -14.98 -0.65
N MET A 573 3.57 -13.70 -1.00
CA MET A 573 4.48 -12.74 -0.38
C MET A 573 3.89 -12.05 0.86
N LEU A 574 2.62 -12.34 1.20
CA LEU A 574 1.99 -12.02 2.48
C LEU A 574 2.25 -13.15 3.48
N ASP A 575 3.10 -12.90 4.47
CA ASP A 575 3.53 -13.92 5.42
C ASP A 575 2.39 -14.38 6.33
N GLY A 576 2.22 -15.70 6.47
CA GLY A 576 1.12 -16.31 7.23
C GLY A 576 -0.13 -16.63 6.40
N HIS A 577 -0.13 -16.25 5.12
CA HIS A 577 -1.21 -16.56 4.17
C HIS A 577 -0.67 -17.30 2.96
N GLY A 578 -1.50 -18.15 2.37
CA GLY A 578 -1.15 -18.92 1.18
C GLY A 578 0.00 -19.91 1.41
N HIS A 579 0.80 -20.15 0.37
CA HIS A 579 1.88 -21.13 0.36
C HIS A 579 3.23 -20.49 -0.01
N ASN A 580 4.31 -21.17 0.40
CA ASN A 580 5.70 -20.81 0.09
C ASN A 580 6.08 -19.38 0.53
N ASN A 581 5.65 -18.96 1.73
CA ASN A 581 6.04 -17.66 2.28
C ASN A 581 7.57 -17.59 2.43
N PRO A 582 8.23 -16.56 1.88
CA PRO A 582 9.66 -16.38 2.06
C PRO A 582 9.98 -15.84 3.46
N ASP A 583 11.13 -16.24 3.99
CA ASP A 583 11.75 -15.62 5.16
C ASP A 583 12.95 -14.76 4.72
N TYR A 584 13.49 -13.94 5.62
CA TYR A 584 14.66 -13.11 5.35
C TYR A 584 15.97 -13.75 5.86
N LEU A 585 16.40 -13.44 7.09
CA LEU A 585 17.64 -13.98 7.68
C LEU A 585 17.36 -14.59 9.05
N PRO A 586 16.54 -15.67 9.12
CA PRO A 586 16.18 -16.30 10.40
C PRO A 586 17.40 -16.84 11.15
N HIS A 587 18.46 -17.23 10.44
CA HIS A 587 19.72 -17.69 11.03
C HIS A 587 20.49 -16.59 11.78
N LEU A 588 20.18 -15.31 11.52
CA LEU A 588 20.70 -14.15 12.28
C LEU A 588 19.66 -13.56 13.24
N GLY A 589 18.45 -14.15 13.30
CA GLY A 589 17.35 -13.65 14.13
C GLY A 589 16.49 -12.56 13.48
N PHE A 590 16.72 -12.23 12.20
CA PHE A 590 15.89 -11.28 11.45
C PHE A 590 14.80 -12.04 10.69
N PHE A 591 13.74 -12.38 11.41
CA PHE A 591 12.57 -13.09 10.88
C PHE A 591 11.61 -12.13 10.19
N ASN A 592 10.99 -12.61 9.12
CA ASN A 592 9.75 -12.03 8.65
C ASN A 592 8.62 -12.23 9.68
N ALA A 593 7.73 -11.26 9.78
CA ALA A 593 6.60 -11.24 10.69
C ALA A 593 5.27 -11.54 9.96
N LYS A 594 4.40 -12.30 10.62
CA LYS A 594 3.08 -12.66 10.10
C LYS A 594 2.24 -11.41 9.86
N GLY A 595 1.55 -11.38 8.72
CA GLY A 595 0.83 -10.21 8.21
C GLY A 595 1.70 -9.19 7.46
N GLY A 596 3.04 -9.32 7.51
CA GLY A 596 3.96 -8.49 6.74
C GLY A 596 4.11 -8.97 5.30
N ILE A 597 4.58 -8.07 4.42
CA ILE A 597 4.80 -8.35 3.00
C ILE A 597 6.26 -8.06 2.63
N CYS A 598 6.91 -9.02 1.97
CA CYS A 598 8.31 -8.89 1.54
C CYS A 598 8.46 -7.99 0.30
N ASN A 599 9.70 -7.61 -0.01
CA ASN A 599 10.06 -6.85 -1.21
C ASN A 599 9.50 -7.53 -2.47
N GLY A 600 9.87 -8.80 -2.68
CA GLY A 600 9.29 -9.65 -3.72
C GLY A 600 10.15 -9.81 -4.96
N ILE A 601 9.49 -10.11 -6.08
CA ILE A 601 10.12 -10.55 -7.34
C ILE A 601 10.70 -9.36 -8.12
N THR A 602 11.86 -9.58 -8.76
CA THR A 602 12.57 -8.57 -9.56
C THR A 602 12.89 -9.10 -10.97
N SER A 603 13.54 -8.26 -11.78
CA SER A 603 14.28 -8.72 -12.95
C SER A 603 15.51 -9.55 -12.54
N GLY A 604 16.06 -10.31 -13.49
CA GLY A 604 17.29 -11.09 -13.31
C GLY A 604 18.50 -10.20 -12.98
N MET A 605 19.42 -10.73 -12.15
CA MET A 605 20.61 -10.01 -11.68
C MET A 605 21.53 -9.57 -12.82
N GLU A 606 21.87 -10.48 -13.72
CA GLU A 606 22.75 -10.23 -14.87
C GLU A 606 22.01 -9.81 -16.13
N ASP A 607 20.76 -10.24 -16.28
CA ASP A 607 19.91 -9.99 -17.42
C ASP A 607 18.55 -9.46 -16.97
N GLU A 608 18.37 -8.14 -17.11
CA GLU A 608 17.14 -7.48 -16.68
C GLU A 608 15.90 -7.83 -17.53
N THR A 609 16.06 -8.65 -18.58
CA THR A 609 14.92 -9.22 -19.32
C THR A 609 14.37 -10.49 -18.66
N GLN A 610 15.18 -11.15 -17.82
CA GLN A 610 14.81 -12.32 -17.03
C GLN A 610 14.09 -11.92 -15.75
N ILE A 611 13.69 -12.91 -14.96
CA ILE A 611 12.97 -12.75 -13.70
C ILE A 611 13.71 -13.48 -12.58
N ALA A 612 13.71 -12.92 -11.37
CA ALA A 612 14.41 -13.50 -10.24
C ALA A 612 13.68 -13.31 -8.91
N PHE A 613 13.84 -14.32 -8.05
CA PHE A 613 13.51 -14.28 -6.63
C PHE A 613 14.52 -15.15 -5.89
N ASN A 614 15.34 -14.56 -5.03
CA ASN A 614 16.46 -15.23 -4.34
C ASN A 614 17.32 -16.13 -5.27
N PRO A 615 17.83 -15.61 -6.41
CA PRO A 615 18.64 -16.40 -7.34
C PRO A 615 19.99 -16.76 -6.72
N ALA A 616 20.47 -17.98 -6.97
CA ALA A 616 21.87 -18.33 -6.69
C ALA A 616 22.83 -17.57 -7.63
N PRO A 617 24.02 -17.16 -7.18
CA PRO A 617 24.57 -17.31 -5.82
C PRO A 617 24.13 -16.20 -4.83
N TYR A 618 23.34 -15.23 -5.26
CA TYR A 618 23.02 -14.02 -4.48
C TYR A 618 22.08 -14.25 -3.31
N CYS A 619 21.37 -15.37 -3.25
CA CYS A 619 20.57 -15.76 -2.10
C CYS A 619 21.39 -15.81 -0.79
N ASP A 620 22.68 -16.15 -0.89
CA ASP A 620 23.60 -16.24 0.26
C ASP A 620 24.46 -14.98 0.45
N ASP A 621 24.35 -13.98 -0.45
CA ASP A 621 25.07 -12.72 -0.36
C ASP A 621 24.21 -11.68 0.38
N MET A 622 24.57 -11.40 1.64
CA MET A 622 23.88 -10.40 2.47
C MET A 622 23.90 -8.98 1.89
N ALA A 623 24.83 -8.66 0.98
CA ALA A 623 24.82 -7.38 0.29
C ALA A 623 23.74 -7.29 -0.81
N GLN A 624 23.09 -8.40 -1.15
CA GLN A 624 22.09 -8.49 -2.23
C GLN A 624 20.76 -9.11 -1.81
N ASN A 625 20.74 -10.08 -0.89
CA ASN A 625 19.54 -10.87 -0.61
C ASN A 625 18.36 -10.10 0.01
N TRP A 626 18.64 -8.94 0.63
CA TRP A 626 17.61 -8.00 1.12
C TRP A 626 16.62 -7.59 0.03
N ARG A 627 17.01 -7.58 -1.24
CA ARG A 627 16.18 -7.15 -2.38
C ARG A 627 14.91 -7.97 -2.61
N TRP A 628 14.84 -9.20 -2.08
CA TRP A 628 13.74 -10.12 -2.34
C TRP A 628 12.95 -10.49 -1.07
N GLY A 629 13.62 -11.11 -0.10
CA GLY A 629 12.96 -11.77 1.04
C GLY A 629 12.65 -10.86 2.23
N GLU A 630 13.29 -9.69 2.33
CA GLU A 630 13.09 -8.77 3.45
C GLU A 630 11.68 -8.16 3.42
N GLN A 631 11.02 -8.08 4.56
CA GLN A 631 9.79 -7.29 4.73
C GLN A 631 10.10 -5.81 4.90
N TRP A 632 9.26 -4.98 4.31
CA TRP A 632 9.38 -3.52 4.40
C TRP A 632 8.00 -2.88 4.56
N LEU A 633 7.89 -1.93 5.49
CA LEU A 633 6.64 -1.36 5.97
C LEU A 633 5.66 -0.90 4.85
N PRO A 634 6.11 -0.17 3.80
CA PRO A 634 5.23 0.30 2.72
C PRO A 634 4.52 -0.79 1.95
N HIS A 635 5.07 -2.02 1.87
CA HIS A 635 4.40 -3.12 1.18
C HIS A 635 3.08 -3.47 1.84
N ALA A 636 3.10 -3.66 3.15
CA ALA A 636 1.90 -3.94 3.93
C ALA A 636 0.96 -2.73 3.96
N SER A 637 1.50 -1.50 4.04
CA SER A 637 0.69 -0.27 4.02
C SER A 637 -0.12 -0.13 2.74
N TRP A 638 0.52 -0.26 1.58
CA TRP A 638 -0.16 -0.18 0.29
C TRP A 638 -1.12 -1.34 0.05
N PHE A 639 -0.75 -2.56 0.45
CA PHE A 639 -1.65 -3.69 0.34
C PHE A 639 -2.93 -3.49 1.20
N MET A 640 -2.78 -2.99 2.43
CA MET A 640 -3.92 -2.62 3.28
C MET A 640 -4.83 -1.60 2.58
N LEU A 641 -4.26 -0.54 2.02
CA LEU A 641 -5.03 0.47 1.28
C LEU A 641 -5.73 -0.13 0.05
N ALA A 642 -5.09 -1.04 -0.68
CA ALA A 642 -5.66 -1.68 -1.86
C ALA A 642 -6.87 -2.56 -1.53
N ILE A 643 -6.76 -3.45 -0.54
CA ILE A 643 -7.88 -4.33 -0.14
C ILE A 643 -9.03 -3.54 0.50
N SER A 644 -8.71 -2.45 1.21
CA SER A 644 -9.72 -1.52 1.73
C SER A 644 -10.42 -0.77 0.61
N ALA A 645 -9.70 -0.30 -0.42
CA ALA A 645 -10.30 0.35 -1.58
C ALA A 645 -11.23 -0.59 -2.36
N GLN A 646 -10.84 -1.86 -2.56
CA GLN A 646 -11.72 -2.88 -3.16
C GLN A 646 -13.02 -3.07 -2.36
N THR A 647 -12.97 -2.95 -1.04
CA THR A 647 -14.12 -3.14 -0.15
C THR A 647 -15.02 -1.90 -0.10
N LEU A 648 -14.43 -0.70 0.02
CA LEU A 648 -15.16 0.55 0.17
C LEU A 648 -15.80 1.04 -1.14
N ILE A 649 -15.13 0.81 -2.28
CA ILE A 649 -15.59 1.30 -3.60
C ILE A 649 -16.31 0.18 -4.37
N GLY A 650 -15.92 -1.07 -4.15
CA GLY A 650 -16.45 -2.25 -4.82
C GLY A 650 -15.55 -2.80 -5.93
N ASN A 651 -15.94 -3.94 -6.51
CA ASN A 651 -15.18 -4.70 -7.52
C ASN A 651 -15.78 -4.61 -8.93
N GLY A 652 -16.35 -3.46 -9.31
CA GLY A 652 -16.83 -3.22 -10.69
C GLY A 652 -18.25 -3.66 -11.02
N HIS A 653 -19.04 -4.06 -10.03
CA HIS A 653 -20.50 -4.16 -10.18
C HIS A 653 -21.13 -3.08 -9.32
N SER A 654 -21.86 -2.16 -9.96
CA SER A 654 -22.57 -1.10 -9.27
C SER A 654 -23.46 -1.73 -8.20
N ASN A 655 -23.25 -1.35 -6.94
CA ASN A 655 -24.22 -1.53 -5.85
C ASN A 655 -25.46 -0.65 -6.11
N LYS A 656 -26.13 -0.83 -7.25
CA LYS A 656 -27.42 -0.19 -7.55
C LYS A 656 -28.58 -0.92 -6.85
N GLU A 657 -28.33 -2.00 -6.13
CA GLU A 657 -29.37 -2.70 -5.38
C GLU A 657 -29.58 -2.21 -3.93
N ASN A 658 -28.81 -1.23 -3.45
CA ASN A 658 -28.98 -0.67 -2.09
C ASN A 658 -29.12 0.87 -2.04
N ALA A 659 -29.62 1.50 -3.12
CA ALA A 659 -30.01 2.92 -3.12
C ALA A 659 -31.53 3.08 -3.23
#